data_AF-A0A1J4WHC6-F1
#
_entry.id   AF-A0A1J4WHC6-F1
#
_cell.length_a   1.000
_cell.length_b   1.000
_cell.length_c   1.000
_cell.angle_alpha   90.00
_cell.angle_beta   90.00
_cell.angle_gamma   90.00
#
_symmetry.space_group_name_H-M   'P 1'
#
loop_
_entity.id
_entity.type
_entity.pdbx_description
1 polymer ?
#
loop_
_entity_poly.entity_id
_entity_poly.type
_entity_poly.pdbx_seq_one_letter_code
_entity_poly.pdbx_strand_id
1 'polypeptide(L)'
;MQIPQDIEAEKSLLGCLLIDPDAIIKIADFLLTKDFYKLEHQRIYAVCLELFEKRDSVDLLSISSRLKERKQLDDVGGRGYLTSLTNLVPTSSHVFTYAKIVQQKRILRELISTGYDISELGSHETVDTDILLDEAEKKIFDIAQGSMSQSFIQVKDTLEETWKRIDELSKQKGTLRGTPTGFKALDNILAGLQKSDLIILAARPSLGKSSLACDIAKNVAMKYKIPVGIFSLEMSRDQIIDRLLAAEADVDLWKLRTGHLSDQGQDNDFERIQRAMAQLSEAPIFIDDIIAKNLLQMRAMARRLMSQKGLGLIIIDYLQLMEHRNPNLNMLQQVTENSKGLKSMAKEFNIPILALSQLSRAVEQRMPPIPRLSDLRESGCLTGDALITRADTGERFKIKDLVGKTNIPVHSLDENWQVVEKKVSKVFSTGQKEVFELKTKSGFSIKASANHPFLRVNGWSRVDELKKGDRIATPQKIKISSPKNELNNDEVILLAHLLGDGCILPRQPYHYTSTDWEDIQVVAKTAKKLFKIESKIIKQKNWWHVYLKSPYHLTHKTHHPITLWYEKLGLQRVRSYEKEMPEAVFSLSEKKVALFLKHLWATDGSISFRKCKKNGVEAKNFTGAIYYASTSLKLALSIKELLLRFGVRSKLSEVKKTSYRPCYHINIDGKNHQLNFLTKIGCYGEKSKVGINLMEKLKVIKENTNLDVWPKEIWKFFIDPIRQEKNISWRELSAGIETSYCGSTLFKNGIGFKRMKRIATFLQSPTLKKMAQAEVFWDEIVSITPLGVTDVYDLTVPGTHNFVANGIIVENSVEQDADVVLFIHREDRYKENTERQGIADIIVAKHRNGPVGKIELFFDETRVTFRDIDKRF
;
A
#
# COMPACT_ATOMS: atom_id res chain seq x y z
N MET A 1 47.48 -10.05 -10.17
CA MET A 1 46.61 -11.05 -10.84
C MET A 1 46.39 -10.56 -12.27
N GLN A 2 46.61 -11.39 -13.29
CA GLN A 2 46.37 -10.98 -14.68
C GLN A 2 44.85 -11.01 -14.94
N ILE A 3 44.27 -9.91 -15.41
CA ILE A 3 42.82 -9.82 -15.67
C ILE A 3 42.47 -10.79 -16.82
N PRO A 4 41.44 -11.65 -16.67
CA PRO A 4 41.05 -12.61 -17.71
C PRO A 4 40.68 -11.93 -19.04
N GLN A 5 41.43 -12.27 -20.07
CA GLN A 5 41.27 -11.74 -21.43
C GLN A 5 41.72 -12.78 -22.45
N ASP A 6 41.26 -12.65 -23.70
CA ASP A 6 41.74 -13.42 -24.84
C ASP A 6 41.71 -12.54 -26.09
N ILE A 7 42.83 -11.87 -26.34
CA ILE A 7 42.93 -10.89 -27.41
C ILE A 7 42.92 -11.56 -28.79
N GLU A 8 43.39 -12.80 -28.90
CA GLU A 8 43.36 -13.54 -30.16
C GLU A 8 41.94 -13.95 -30.52
N ALA A 9 41.15 -14.41 -29.54
CA ALA A 9 39.73 -14.70 -29.74
C ALA A 9 38.94 -13.43 -30.10
N GLU A 10 39.22 -12.28 -29.46
CA GLU A 10 38.57 -11.01 -29.80
C GLU A 10 38.89 -10.57 -31.24
N LYS A 11 40.16 -10.65 -31.65
CA LYS A 11 40.59 -10.31 -33.02
C LYS A 11 39.95 -11.25 -34.04
N SER A 12 39.94 -12.55 -33.73
CA SER A 12 39.35 -13.57 -34.61
C SER A 12 37.84 -13.39 -34.73
N LEU A 13 37.17 -13.03 -33.64
CA LEU A 13 35.74 -12.75 -33.66
C LEU A 13 35.41 -11.55 -34.55
N LEU A 14 36.12 -10.44 -34.40
CA LEU A 14 35.94 -9.26 -35.25
C LEU A 14 36.31 -9.55 -36.71
N GLY A 15 37.34 -10.36 -36.95
CA GLY A 15 37.70 -10.85 -38.27
C GLY A 15 36.57 -11.63 -38.94
N CYS A 16 35.92 -12.56 -38.22
CA CYS A 16 34.74 -13.28 -38.73
C CYS A 16 33.62 -12.33 -39.17
N LEU A 17 33.33 -11.30 -38.37
CA LEU A 17 32.27 -10.33 -38.65
C LEU A 17 32.58 -9.44 -39.86
N LEU A 18 33.86 -9.21 -40.16
CA LEU A 18 34.29 -8.41 -41.31
C LEU A 18 34.28 -9.21 -42.63
N ILE A 19 34.37 -10.54 -42.55
CA ILE A 19 34.38 -11.46 -43.71
C ILE A 19 32.97 -11.89 -44.09
N ASP A 20 32.12 -12.16 -43.09
CA ASP A 20 30.77 -12.67 -43.27
C ASP A 20 29.75 -11.77 -42.54
N PRO A 21 29.01 -10.94 -43.28
CA PRO A 21 28.04 -10.01 -42.71
C PRO A 21 26.93 -10.69 -41.89
N ASP A 22 26.60 -11.95 -42.19
CA ASP A 22 25.53 -12.70 -41.50
C ASP A 22 26.02 -13.34 -40.20
N ALA A 23 27.33 -13.39 -39.96
CA ALA A 23 27.92 -13.97 -38.76
C ALA A 23 27.48 -13.25 -37.47
N ILE A 24 27.12 -11.97 -37.56
CA ILE A 24 26.64 -11.17 -36.42
C ILE A 24 25.31 -11.69 -35.86
N ILE A 25 24.43 -12.23 -36.73
CA ILE A 25 23.11 -12.76 -36.36
C ILE A 25 23.26 -13.88 -35.31
N LYS A 26 24.33 -14.67 -35.42
CA LYS A 26 24.57 -15.82 -34.54
C LYS A 26 24.98 -15.43 -33.11
N ILE A 27 25.37 -14.18 -32.88
CA ILE A 27 26.03 -13.75 -31.63
C ILE A 27 25.44 -12.49 -31.00
N ALA A 28 24.71 -11.67 -31.76
CA ALA A 28 24.17 -10.38 -31.30
C ALA A 28 23.23 -10.51 -30.09
N ASP A 29 22.54 -11.65 -29.96
CA ASP A 29 21.57 -11.88 -28.88
C ASP A 29 22.21 -12.01 -27.48
N PHE A 30 23.50 -12.40 -27.40
CA PHE A 30 24.13 -12.72 -26.12
C PHE A 30 25.47 -12.03 -25.89
N LEU A 31 26.11 -11.48 -26.92
CA LEU A 31 27.40 -10.81 -26.82
C LEU A 31 27.22 -9.30 -26.75
N LEU A 32 27.76 -8.68 -25.71
CA LEU A 32 27.66 -7.24 -25.48
C LEU A 32 28.97 -6.54 -25.86
N THR A 33 28.90 -5.24 -26.15
CA THR A 33 30.09 -4.41 -26.38
C THR A 33 31.09 -4.51 -25.24
N LYS A 34 30.64 -4.51 -23.99
CA LYS A 34 31.50 -4.62 -22.78
C LYS A 34 32.18 -5.99 -22.62
N ASP A 35 31.85 -6.97 -23.46
CA ASP A 35 32.44 -8.31 -23.38
C ASP A 35 33.88 -8.32 -23.91
N PHE A 36 34.21 -7.42 -24.82
CA PHE A 36 35.57 -7.19 -25.29
C PHE A 36 36.41 -6.48 -24.23
N TYR A 37 37.62 -6.95 -24.00
CA TYR A 37 38.57 -6.32 -23.07
C TYR A 37 39.16 -5.04 -23.65
N LYS A 38 39.55 -5.06 -24.93
CA LYS A 38 40.17 -3.90 -25.58
C LYS A 38 39.15 -2.87 -26.00
N LEU A 39 39.40 -1.61 -25.65
CA LEU A 39 38.52 -0.50 -26.00
C LEU A 39 38.38 -0.32 -27.52
N GLU A 40 39.43 -0.60 -28.27
CA GLU A 40 39.41 -0.56 -29.73
C GLU A 40 38.42 -1.60 -30.29
N HIS A 41 38.43 -2.81 -29.72
CA HIS A 41 37.54 -3.89 -30.12
C HIS A 41 36.09 -3.62 -29.72
N GLN A 42 35.87 -3.05 -28.53
CA GLN A 42 34.55 -2.57 -28.10
C GLN A 42 33.97 -1.59 -29.12
N ARG A 43 34.77 -0.60 -29.55
CA ARG A 43 34.34 0.42 -30.53
C ARG A 43 34.02 -0.19 -31.90
N ILE A 44 34.84 -1.14 -32.36
CA ILE A 44 34.58 -1.85 -33.62
C ILE A 44 33.26 -2.63 -33.51
N TYR A 45 33.09 -3.45 -32.47
CA TYR A 45 31.87 -4.26 -32.31
C TYR A 45 30.60 -3.41 -32.11
N ALA A 46 30.70 -2.27 -31.42
CA ALA A 46 29.58 -1.33 -31.28
C ALA A 46 29.11 -0.77 -32.64
N VAL A 47 30.04 -0.52 -33.57
CA VAL A 47 29.71 -0.13 -34.94
C VAL A 47 29.10 -1.28 -35.71
N CYS A 48 29.58 -2.52 -35.53
CA CYS A 48 28.96 -3.70 -36.14
C CYS A 48 27.50 -3.87 -35.69
N LEU A 49 27.22 -3.74 -34.39
CA LEU A 49 25.85 -3.79 -33.86
C LEU A 49 24.98 -2.66 -34.42
N GLU A 50 25.50 -1.43 -34.51
CA GLU A 50 24.74 -0.31 -35.07
C GLU A 50 24.35 -0.56 -36.54
N LEU A 51 25.29 -1.03 -37.37
CA LEU A 51 25.04 -1.33 -38.78
C LEU A 51 24.02 -2.45 -38.92
N PHE A 52 24.13 -3.49 -38.08
CA PHE A 52 23.18 -4.59 -38.02
C PHE A 52 21.76 -4.13 -37.63
N GLU A 53 21.62 -3.26 -36.61
CA GLU A 53 20.34 -2.68 -36.21
C GLU A 53 19.69 -1.85 -37.33
N LYS A 54 20.51 -1.16 -38.13
CA LYS A 54 20.08 -0.38 -39.31
C LYS A 54 19.83 -1.24 -40.54
N ARG A 55 20.09 -2.55 -40.47
CA ARG A 55 20.03 -3.50 -41.59
C ARG A 55 20.99 -3.17 -42.74
N ASP A 56 22.09 -2.49 -42.42
CA ASP A 56 23.20 -2.25 -43.34
C ASP A 56 24.17 -3.45 -43.31
N SER A 57 24.96 -3.64 -44.37
CA SER A 57 25.96 -4.71 -44.39
C SER A 57 27.06 -4.43 -43.35
N VAL A 58 27.46 -5.48 -42.63
CA VAL A 58 28.58 -5.45 -41.69
C VAL A 58 29.81 -5.95 -42.44
N ASP A 59 30.59 -5.03 -43.01
CA ASP A 59 31.78 -5.34 -43.80
C ASP A 59 32.89 -4.29 -43.57
N LEU A 60 34.08 -4.54 -44.12
CA LEU A 60 35.25 -3.66 -43.94
C LEU A 60 34.98 -2.21 -44.39
N LEU A 61 34.25 -2.02 -45.49
CA LEU A 61 34.01 -0.68 -46.06
C LEU A 61 33.03 0.10 -45.20
N SER A 62 31.88 -0.49 -44.89
CA SER A 62 30.81 0.06 -44.05
C SER A 62 31.31 0.41 -42.65
N ILE A 63 32.02 -0.49 -41.99
CA ILE A 63 32.60 -0.27 -40.66
C ILE A 63 33.63 0.86 -40.72
N SER A 64 34.53 0.87 -41.71
CA SER A 64 35.53 1.92 -41.84
C SER A 64 34.92 3.30 -42.11
N SER A 65 33.86 3.37 -42.92
CA SER A 65 33.13 4.62 -43.20
C SER A 65 32.45 5.14 -41.94
N ARG A 66 31.74 4.26 -41.22
CA ARG A 66 31.02 4.63 -40.01
C ARG A 66 31.95 5.06 -38.86
N LEU A 67 33.08 4.37 -38.69
CA LEU A 67 34.12 4.79 -37.74
C LEU A 67 34.75 6.13 -38.12
N LYS A 68 34.90 6.43 -39.43
CA LYS A 68 35.41 7.72 -39.90
C LYS A 68 34.43 8.86 -39.63
N GLU A 69 33.14 8.65 -39.88
CA GLU A 69 32.08 9.61 -39.55
C GLU A 69 32.04 9.93 -38.04
N ARG A 70 32.26 8.91 -37.21
CA ARG A 70 32.35 9.05 -35.75
C ARG A 70 33.67 9.64 -35.25
N LYS A 71 34.64 9.92 -36.15
CA LYS A 71 36.01 10.35 -35.81
C LYS A 71 36.75 9.37 -34.88
N GLN A 72 36.44 8.08 -34.99
CA GLN A 72 37.01 7.00 -34.18
C GLN A 72 37.89 6.03 -34.98
N LEU A 73 38.03 6.25 -36.30
CA LEU A 73 38.80 5.36 -37.18
C LEU A 73 40.28 5.30 -36.80
N ASP A 74 40.89 6.44 -36.48
CA ASP A 74 42.31 6.48 -36.11
C ASP A 74 42.52 5.83 -34.73
N ASP A 75 41.58 6.00 -33.81
CA ASP A 75 41.62 5.41 -32.46
C ASP A 75 41.59 3.88 -32.46
N VAL A 76 41.03 3.25 -33.49
CA VAL A 76 41.00 1.78 -33.62
C VAL A 76 42.18 1.23 -34.44
N GLY A 77 43.16 2.07 -34.80
CA GLY A 77 44.33 1.68 -35.60
C GLY A 77 44.15 1.85 -37.12
N GLY A 78 43.14 2.60 -37.54
CA GLY A 78 42.89 2.92 -38.95
C GLY A 78 42.40 1.73 -39.78
N ARG A 79 42.29 1.96 -41.10
CA ARG A 79 41.89 0.90 -42.05
C ARG A 79 42.85 -0.28 -42.06
N GLY A 80 44.16 -0.02 -41.88
CA GLY A 80 45.18 -1.07 -41.84
C GLY A 80 44.95 -2.09 -40.74
N TYR A 81 44.49 -1.66 -39.55
CA TYR A 81 44.15 -2.59 -38.47
C TYR A 81 42.94 -3.45 -38.80
N LEU A 82 41.88 -2.88 -39.36
CA LEU A 82 40.70 -3.64 -39.77
C LEU A 82 41.03 -4.68 -40.86
N THR A 83 41.88 -4.35 -41.83
CA THR A 83 42.38 -5.30 -42.83
C THR A 83 43.25 -6.40 -42.20
N SER A 84 43.98 -6.10 -41.13
CA SER A 84 44.73 -7.12 -40.40
C SER A 84 43.81 -8.13 -39.70
N LEU A 85 42.63 -7.68 -39.21
CA LEU A 85 41.64 -8.55 -38.59
C LEU A 85 41.01 -9.54 -39.58
N THR A 86 40.71 -9.10 -40.80
CA THR A 86 40.21 -9.99 -41.86
C THR A 86 41.23 -11.05 -42.27
N ASN A 87 42.52 -10.75 -42.19
CA ASN A 87 43.57 -11.70 -42.58
C ASN A 87 43.91 -12.73 -41.49
N LEU A 88 43.42 -12.53 -40.25
CA LEU A 88 43.68 -13.44 -39.13
C LEU A 88 42.82 -14.70 -39.15
N VAL A 89 41.70 -14.68 -39.88
CA VAL A 89 40.70 -15.75 -39.82
C VAL A 89 40.46 -16.34 -41.20
N PRO A 90 40.68 -17.65 -41.40
CA PRO A 90 40.44 -18.31 -42.69
C PRO A 90 38.96 -18.59 -42.98
N THR A 91 38.08 -18.62 -41.97
CA THR A 91 36.64 -18.90 -42.11
C THR A 91 35.79 -18.28 -40.99
N SER A 92 34.59 -17.78 -41.31
CA SER A 92 33.62 -17.27 -40.33
C SER A 92 32.88 -18.36 -39.54
N SER A 93 33.05 -19.64 -39.90
CA SER A 93 32.30 -20.77 -39.32
C SER A 93 32.45 -20.92 -37.80
N HIS A 94 33.55 -20.44 -37.22
CA HIS A 94 33.84 -20.53 -35.78
C HIS A 94 33.44 -19.28 -34.97
N VAL A 95 32.71 -18.33 -35.58
CA VAL A 95 32.27 -17.08 -34.92
C VAL A 95 31.62 -17.30 -33.56
N PHE A 96 30.75 -18.31 -33.43
CA PHE A 96 30.06 -18.62 -32.18
C PHE A 96 31.03 -19.08 -31.09
N THR A 97 32.02 -19.90 -31.44
CA THR A 97 33.06 -20.38 -30.52
C THR A 97 33.91 -19.23 -29.99
N TYR A 98 34.37 -18.34 -30.86
CA TYR A 98 35.14 -17.16 -30.44
C TYR A 98 34.30 -16.21 -29.58
N ALA A 99 33.04 -15.97 -29.94
CA ALA A 99 32.11 -15.19 -29.12
C ALA A 99 31.91 -15.79 -27.73
N LYS A 100 31.80 -17.12 -27.62
CA LYS A 100 31.71 -17.79 -26.31
C LYS A 100 32.98 -17.62 -25.48
N ILE A 101 34.16 -17.68 -26.09
CA ILE A 101 35.43 -17.43 -25.38
C ILE A 101 35.46 -15.99 -24.84
N VAL A 102 35.11 -15.00 -25.66
CA VAL A 102 35.08 -13.58 -25.25
C VAL A 102 34.07 -13.35 -24.11
N GLN A 103 32.86 -13.92 -24.23
CA GLN A 103 31.83 -13.88 -23.18
C GLN A 103 32.32 -14.52 -21.88
N GLN A 104 32.97 -15.69 -21.95
CA GLN A 104 33.54 -16.37 -20.78
C GLN A 104 34.59 -15.51 -20.09
N LYS A 105 35.48 -14.85 -20.85
CA LYS A 105 36.48 -13.95 -20.24
C LYS A 105 35.80 -12.78 -19.54
N ARG A 106 34.73 -12.19 -20.08
CA ARG A 106 33.94 -11.15 -19.40
C ARG A 106 33.32 -11.66 -18.09
N ILE A 107 32.70 -12.84 -18.09
CA ILE A 107 32.13 -13.45 -16.88
C ILE A 107 33.21 -13.59 -15.81
N LEU A 108 34.41 -14.06 -16.18
CA LEU A 108 35.53 -14.17 -15.25
C LEU A 108 35.99 -12.81 -14.71
N ARG A 109 36.02 -11.76 -15.54
CA ARG A 109 36.33 -10.38 -15.07
C ARG A 109 35.29 -9.84 -14.11
N GLU A 110 34.01 -10.05 -14.41
CA GLU A 110 32.88 -9.61 -13.59
C GLU A 110 32.85 -10.35 -12.25
N LEU A 111 33.21 -11.64 -12.24
CA LEU A 111 33.38 -12.44 -11.03
C LEU A 111 34.55 -11.95 -10.17
N ILE A 112 35.69 -11.58 -10.77
CA ILE A 112 36.80 -10.96 -10.04
C ILE A 112 36.40 -9.61 -9.45
N SER A 113 35.74 -8.74 -10.24
CA SER A 113 35.26 -7.44 -9.75
C SER A 113 34.26 -7.61 -8.60
N THR A 114 33.33 -8.54 -8.73
CA THR A 114 32.34 -8.83 -7.69
C THR A 114 32.99 -9.43 -6.45
N GLY A 115 34.05 -10.24 -6.61
CA GLY A 115 34.86 -10.72 -5.50
C GLY A 115 35.50 -9.58 -4.71
N TYR A 116 35.98 -8.53 -5.38
CA TYR A 116 36.46 -7.32 -4.72
C TYR A 116 35.34 -6.57 -4.00
N ASP A 117 34.20 -6.36 -4.65
CA ASP A 117 33.04 -5.71 -4.03
C ASP A 117 32.57 -6.47 -2.77
N ILE A 118 32.53 -7.81 -2.81
CA ILE A 118 32.14 -8.64 -1.66
C ILE A 118 33.19 -8.57 -0.56
N SER A 119 34.47 -8.54 -0.91
CA SER A 119 35.54 -8.33 0.08
C SER A 119 35.45 -6.96 0.74
N GLU A 120 35.04 -5.93 0.00
CA GLU A 120 34.78 -4.59 0.55
C GLU A 120 33.54 -4.59 1.46
N LEU A 121 32.45 -5.25 1.05
CA LEU A 121 31.26 -5.48 1.89
C LEU A 121 31.63 -6.12 3.23
N GLY A 122 32.51 -7.12 3.22
CA GLY A 122 32.99 -7.78 4.44
C GLY A 122 33.82 -6.89 5.37
N SER A 123 34.28 -5.73 4.90
CA SER A 123 35.02 -4.75 5.71
C SER A 123 34.10 -3.73 6.41
N HIS A 124 32.79 -3.75 6.11
CA HIS A 124 31.81 -2.85 6.70
C HIS A 124 31.15 -3.44 7.96
N GLU A 125 31.85 -3.37 9.10
CA GLU A 125 31.40 -3.92 10.41
C GLU A 125 30.13 -3.26 11.01
N THR A 126 29.60 -2.20 10.39
CA THR A 126 28.46 -1.41 10.90
C THR A 126 27.12 -1.76 10.26
N VAL A 127 27.14 -2.64 9.25
CA VAL A 127 25.95 -3.11 8.53
C VAL A 127 25.58 -4.50 9.04
N ASP A 128 24.29 -4.77 9.13
CA ASP A 128 23.78 -6.08 9.53
C ASP A 128 24.33 -7.19 8.60
N THR A 129 24.82 -8.28 9.19
CA THR A 129 25.44 -9.39 8.46
C THR A 129 24.48 -10.04 7.47
N ASP A 130 23.18 -10.10 7.76
CA ASP A 130 22.18 -10.67 6.84
C ASP A 130 21.98 -9.77 5.61
N ILE A 131 22.13 -8.45 5.76
CA ILE A 131 22.09 -7.51 4.62
C ILE A 131 23.31 -7.69 3.74
N LEU A 132 24.51 -7.79 4.34
CA LEU A 132 25.76 -8.03 3.61
C LEU A 132 25.72 -9.36 2.86
N LEU A 133 25.14 -10.41 3.47
CA LEU A 133 24.94 -11.71 2.83
C LEU A 133 23.93 -11.63 1.67
N ASP A 134 22.80 -10.94 1.83
CA ASP A 134 21.79 -10.75 0.76
C ASP A 134 22.38 -9.95 -0.42
N GLU A 135 23.17 -8.91 -0.16
CA GLU A 135 23.87 -8.14 -1.20
C GLU A 135 24.94 -8.97 -1.92
N ALA A 136 25.72 -9.76 -1.19
CA ALA A 136 26.71 -10.66 -1.77
C ALA A 136 26.05 -11.75 -2.62
N GLU A 137 24.99 -12.39 -2.12
CA GLU A 137 24.21 -13.38 -2.86
C GLU A 137 23.59 -12.78 -4.12
N LYS A 138 23.01 -11.58 -4.02
CA LYS A 138 22.43 -10.87 -5.16
C LYS A 138 23.48 -10.54 -6.21
N LYS A 139 24.64 -10.02 -5.82
CA LYS A 139 25.74 -9.71 -6.75
C LYS A 139 26.24 -10.96 -7.48
N ILE A 140 26.41 -12.08 -6.78
CA ILE A 140 26.80 -13.37 -7.41
C ILE A 140 25.69 -13.86 -8.35
N PHE A 141 24.43 -13.71 -7.93
CA PHE A 141 23.27 -14.12 -8.72
C PHE A 141 23.10 -13.29 -10.00
N ASP A 142 23.34 -11.99 -9.96
CA ASP A 142 23.27 -11.11 -11.12
C ASP A 142 24.31 -11.51 -12.20
N ILE A 143 25.47 -12.07 -11.81
CA ILE A 143 26.45 -12.64 -12.75
C ILE A 143 25.91 -13.91 -13.41
N ALA A 144 25.26 -14.78 -12.61
CA ALA A 144 24.63 -15.99 -13.11
C ALA A 144 23.45 -15.68 -14.06
N GLN A 145 22.65 -14.66 -13.75
CA GLN A 145 21.51 -14.21 -14.54
C GLN A 145 21.84 -13.23 -15.66
N GLY A 146 23.01 -12.58 -15.68
CA GLY A 146 23.45 -11.67 -16.75
C GLY A 146 23.57 -12.31 -18.15
N SER A 147 23.17 -13.58 -18.28
CA SER A 147 22.96 -14.34 -19.52
C SER A 147 21.49 -14.41 -19.97
N MET A 148 20.53 -13.90 -19.18
CA MET A 148 19.11 -13.78 -19.53
C MET A 148 18.60 -12.38 -19.16
N SER A 149 18.73 -11.44 -20.10
CA SER A 149 18.02 -10.16 -20.00
C SER A 149 16.52 -10.38 -20.16
N GLN A 150 15.70 -9.80 -19.27
CA GLN A 150 14.26 -9.71 -19.47
C GLN A 150 13.99 -8.73 -20.62
N SER A 151 13.77 -9.25 -21.81
CA SER A 151 13.27 -8.52 -22.97
C SER A 151 11.75 -8.64 -23.07
N PHE A 152 11.10 -7.69 -23.72
CA PHE A 152 9.71 -7.85 -24.14
C PHE A 152 9.64 -8.97 -25.18
N ILE A 153 8.95 -10.06 -24.87
CA ILE A 153 8.72 -11.17 -25.80
C ILE A 153 7.48 -10.83 -26.64
N GLN A 154 7.57 -10.91 -27.97
CA GLN A 154 6.37 -10.74 -28.81
C GLN A 154 5.45 -11.94 -28.60
N VAL A 155 4.13 -11.70 -28.52
CA VAL A 155 3.13 -12.76 -28.28
C VAL A 155 3.31 -13.91 -29.27
N LYS A 156 3.59 -13.61 -30.55
CA LYS A 156 3.78 -14.60 -31.62
C LYS A 156 4.86 -15.65 -31.27
N ASP A 157 5.93 -15.24 -30.59
CA ASP A 157 7.06 -16.10 -30.26
C ASP A 157 6.69 -17.11 -29.15
N THR A 158 5.65 -16.81 -28.37
CA THR A 158 5.10 -17.69 -27.33
C THR A 158 3.88 -18.52 -27.79
N LEU A 159 3.26 -18.18 -28.93
CA LEU A 159 2.05 -18.85 -29.41
C LEU A 159 2.33 -20.28 -29.85
N GLU A 160 3.47 -20.54 -30.50
CA GLU A 160 3.82 -21.89 -30.95
C GLU A 160 4.03 -22.84 -29.76
N GLU A 161 4.75 -22.38 -28.73
CA GLU A 161 4.92 -23.15 -27.50
C GLU A 161 3.59 -23.35 -26.76
N THR A 162 2.75 -22.32 -26.73
CA THR A 162 1.40 -22.42 -26.14
C THR A 162 0.53 -23.42 -26.91
N TRP A 163 0.60 -23.45 -28.24
CA TRP A 163 -0.14 -24.40 -29.06
C TRP A 163 0.32 -25.83 -28.83
N LYS A 164 1.64 -26.09 -28.79
CA LYS A 164 2.20 -27.41 -28.45
C LYS A 164 1.67 -27.90 -27.09
N ARG A 165 1.65 -27.03 -26.08
CA ARG A 165 1.10 -27.34 -24.75
C ARG A 165 -0.40 -27.68 -24.78
N ILE A 166 -1.21 -26.95 -25.57
CA ILE A 166 -2.65 -27.21 -25.71
C ILE A 166 -2.90 -28.54 -26.44
N ASP A 167 -2.13 -28.82 -27.49
CA ASP A 167 -2.23 -30.05 -28.28
C ASP A 167 -1.86 -31.29 -27.45
N GLU A 168 -0.81 -31.20 -26.62
CA GLU A 168 -0.44 -32.26 -25.66
C GLU A 168 -1.55 -32.55 -24.65
N LEU A 169 -2.17 -31.51 -24.08
CA LEU A 169 -3.31 -31.64 -23.16
C LEU A 169 -4.55 -32.24 -23.84
N SER A 170 -4.77 -31.95 -25.13
CA SER A 170 -5.89 -32.54 -25.88
C SER A 170 -5.66 -34.02 -26.21
N LYS A 171 -4.41 -34.45 -26.40
CA LYS A 171 -4.05 -35.83 -26.78
C LYS A 171 -4.09 -36.78 -25.58
N GLN A 172 -3.76 -36.29 -24.38
CA GLN A 172 -3.76 -37.09 -23.15
C GLN A 172 -5.05 -36.84 -22.35
N LYS A 173 -6.13 -37.57 -22.66
CA LYS A 173 -7.36 -37.52 -21.85
C LYS A 173 -7.05 -37.89 -20.39
N GLY A 174 -7.14 -36.91 -19.49
CA GLY A 174 -7.01 -37.10 -18.05
C GLY A 174 -5.72 -36.57 -17.41
N THR A 175 -4.76 -36.03 -18.16
CA THR A 175 -3.61 -35.34 -17.55
C THR A 175 -3.95 -33.90 -17.18
N LEU A 176 -3.73 -33.57 -15.91
CA LEU A 176 -3.95 -32.23 -15.38
C LEU A 176 -2.77 -31.34 -15.73
N ARG A 177 -3.05 -30.07 -16.03
CA ARG A 177 -2.03 -29.06 -16.36
C ARG A 177 -1.18 -28.68 -15.15
N GLY A 178 -1.81 -28.57 -13.97
CA GLY A 178 -1.16 -28.25 -12.71
C GLY A 178 -0.75 -29.49 -11.91
N THR A 179 -0.02 -29.30 -10.82
CA THR A 179 0.35 -30.35 -9.88
C THR A 179 -0.94 -30.94 -9.24
N PRO A 180 -1.28 -32.22 -9.48
CA PRO A 180 -2.55 -32.80 -9.03
C PRO A 180 -2.63 -32.91 -7.51
N THR A 181 -3.75 -32.53 -6.90
CA THR A 181 -3.96 -32.65 -5.44
C THR A 181 -4.23 -34.09 -5.00
N GLY A 182 -4.68 -34.93 -5.92
CA GLY A 182 -5.08 -36.32 -5.65
C GLY A 182 -6.52 -36.48 -5.16
N PHE A 183 -7.27 -35.38 -5.06
CA PHE A 183 -8.71 -35.34 -4.81
C PHE A 183 -9.43 -34.97 -6.09
N LYS A 184 -10.17 -35.92 -6.69
CA LYS A 184 -10.74 -35.73 -8.04
C LYS A 184 -11.68 -34.53 -8.11
N ALA A 185 -12.51 -34.35 -7.08
CA ALA A 185 -13.47 -33.25 -7.03
C ALA A 185 -12.77 -31.87 -6.98
N LEU A 186 -11.67 -31.78 -6.22
CA LEU A 186 -10.89 -30.54 -6.11
C LEU A 186 -10.11 -30.26 -7.40
N ASP A 187 -9.48 -31.28 -7.98
CA ASP A 187 -8.73 -31.16 -9.23
C ASP A 187 -9.63 -30.81 -10.43
N ASN A 188 -10.91 -31.20 -10.41
CA ASN A 188 -11.89 -30.77 -11.42
C ASN A 188 -12.16 -29.26 -11.40
N ILE A 189 -12.01 -28.60 -10.23
CA ILE A 189 -12.18 -27.15 -10.11
C ILE A 189 -10.86 -26.43 -10.39
N LEU A 190 -9.74 -26.95 -9.87
CA LEU A 190 -8.43 -26.28 -9.94
C LEU A 190 -7.65 -26.58 -11.22
N ALA A 191 -7.99 -27.67 -11.93
CA ALA A 191 -7.16 -28.28 -12.97
C ALA A 191 -5.73 -28.63 -12.49
N GLY A 192 -5.61 -29.01 -11.21
CA GLY A 192 -4.36 -29.12 -10.47
C GLY A 192 -3.82 -27.78 -9.97
N LEU A 193 -2.88 -27.81 -9.04
CA LEU A 193 -2.19 -26.62 -8.51
C LEU A 193 -1.26 -26.03 -9.59
N GLN A 194 -1.60 -24.87 -10.12
CA GLN A 194 -0.88 -24.28 -11.25
C GLN A 194 0.50 -23.76 -10.83
N LYS A 195 1.46 -23.89 -11.74
CA LYS A 195 2.80 -23.32 -11.55
C LYS A 195 2.72 -21.80 -11.40
N SER A 196 3.63 -21.25 -10.60
CA SER A 196 3.69 -19.82 -10.27
C SER A 196 2.54 -19.27 -9.43
N ASP A 197 1.56 -20.09 -9.03
CA ASP A 197 0.43 -19.65 -8.20
C ASP A 197 0.73 -19.74 -6.70
N LEU A 198 0.18 -18.77 -5.96
CA LEU A 198 0.07 -18.80 -4.51
C LEU A 198 -1.35 -19.23 -4.14
N ILE A 199 -1.45 -20.38 -3.48
CA ILE A 199 -2.69 -20.96 -2.98
C ILE A 199 -2.73 -20.78 -1.47
N ILE A 200 -3.78 -20.14 -0.97
CA ILE A 200 -4.02 -20.01 0.47
C ILE A 200 -5.09 -21.01 0.91
N LEU A 201 -4.77 -21.89 1.84
CA LEU A 201 -5.74 -22.78 2.50
C LEU A 201 -5.99 -22.29 3.93
N ALA A 202 -7.20 -21.82 4.20
CA ALA A 202 -7.55 -21.19 5.47
C ALA A 202 -8.68 -21.90 6.22
N ALA A 203 -8.52 -22.05 7.53
CA ALA A 203 -9.54 -22.66 8.38
C ALA A 203 -9.43 -22.15 9.83
N ARG A 204 -10.49 -22.39 10.63
CA ARG A 204 -10.36 -22.30 12.09
C ARG A 204 -9.48 -23.45 12.62
N PRO A 205 -8.89 -23.30 13.82
CA PRO A 205 -8.20 -24.39 14.50
C PRO A 205 -9.06 -25.66 14.55
N SER A 206 -8.41 -26.82 14.49
CA SER A 206 -9.04 -28.15 14.59
C SER A 206 -9.98 -28.56 13.45
N LEU A 207 -10.09 -27.78 12.37
CA LEU A 207 -10.90 -28.16 11.20
C LEU A 207 -10.17 -29.05 10.17
N GLY A 208 -8.86 -29.32 10.36
CA GLY A 208 -8.08 -30.23 9.49
C GLY A 208 -7.19 -29.56 8.44
N LYS A 209 -6.86 -28.26 8.56
CA LYS A 209 -5.95 -27.53 7.64
C LYS A 209 -4.63 -28.26 7.38
N SER A 210 -3.92 -28.64 8.43
CA SER A 210 -2.62 -29.34 8.31
C SER A 210 -2.80 -30.77 7.79
N SER A 211 -3.89 -31.45 8.15
CA SER A 211 -4.21 -32.79 7.62
C SER A 211 -4.41 -32.77 6.11
N LEU A 212 -5.26 -31.85 5.60
CA LEU A 212 -5.50 -31.74 4.16
C LEU A 212 -4.20 -31.42 3.40
N ALA A 213 -3.34 -30.57 3.96
CA ALA A 213 -2.04 -30.27 3.37
C ALA A 213 -1.11 -31.49 3.34
N CYS A 214 -1.08 -32.29 4.41
CA CYS A 214 -0.32 -33.54 4.45
C CYS A 214 -0.86 -34.57 3.45
N ASP A 215 -2.18 -34.68 3.31
CA ASP A 215 -2.80 -35.59 2.33
C ASP A 215 -2.47 -35.18 0.88
N ILE A 216 -2.49 -33.87 0.59
CA ILE A 216 -2.04 -33.34 -0.71
C ILE A 216 -0.57 -33.67 -0.94
N ALA A 217 0.31 -33.41 0.04
CA ALA A 217 1.74 -33.75 -0.07
C ALA A 217 1.96 -35.24 -0.34
N LYS A 218 1.27 -36.09 0.42
CA LYS A 218 1.30 -37.55 0.30
C LYS A 218 0.88 -37.97 -1.11
N ASN A 219 -0.27 -37.50 -1.59
CA ASN A 219 -0.78 -37.83 -2.91
C ASN A 219 0.19 -37.39 -4.01
N VAL A 220 0.68 -36.15 -3.97
CA VAL A 220 1.62 -35.58 -4.95
C VAL A 220 2.91 -36.40 -5.01
N ALA A 221 3.51 -36.70 -3.86
CA ALA A 221 4.78 -37.39 -3.79
C ALA A 221 4.66 -38.90 -4.06
N MET A 222 3.64 -39.57 -3.53
CA MET A 222 3.51 -41.02 -3.65
C MET A 222 2.89 -41.46 -4.98
N LYS A 223 1.77 -40.83 -5.40
CA LYS A 223 1.04 -41.23 -6.61
C LYS A 223 1.68 -40.68 -7.88
N TYR A 224 2.16 -39.44 -7.83
CA TYR A 224 2.68 -38.75 -9.02
C TYR A 224 4.20 -38.61 -9.03
N LYS A 225 4.89 -39.03 -7.95
CA LYS A 225 6.36 -38.99 -7.83
C LYS A 225 6.95 -37.59 -8.05
N ILE A 226 6.18 -36.55 -7.68
CA ILE A 226 6.60 -35.16 -7.77
C ILE A 226 7.22 -34.73 -6.43
N PRO A 227 8.45 -34.15 -6.40
CA PRO A 227 9.07 -33.68 -5.16
C PRO A 227 8.29 -32.57 -4.45
N VAL A 228 8.08 -32.72 -3.13
CA VAL A 228 7.34 -31.79 -2.27
C VAL A 228 8.23 -31.31 -1.12
N GLY A 229 8.34 -29.99 -0.96
CA GLY A 229 8.96 -29.36 0.21
C GLY A 229 7.91 -28.90 1.22
N ILE A 230 8.08 -29.21 2.50
CA ILE A 230 7.19 -28.81 3.59
C ILE A 230 7.99 -28.00 4.61
N PHE A 231 7.60 -26.74 4.80
CA PHE A 231 8.04 -25.90 5.91
C PHE A 231 6.99 -25.95 7.02
N SER A 232 7.29 -26.65 8.09
CA SER A 232 6.42 -26.83 9.24
C SER A 232 6.86 -25.93 10.39
N LEU A 233 6.13 -24.84 10.59
CA LEU A 233 6.40 -23.85 11.64
C LEU A 233 5.57 -24.12 12.91
N GLU A 234 4.47 -24.87 12.80
CA GLU A 234 3.60 -25.22 13.92
C GLU A 234 3.90 -26.62 14.50
N MET A 235 4.16 -27.59 13.63
CA MET A 235 4.31 -29.00 14.01
C MET A 235 5.74 -29.50 13.90
N SER A 236 6.12 -30.47 14.74
CA SER A 236 7.41 -31.16 14.56
C SER A 236 7.38 -32.11 13.37
N ARG A 237 8.56 -32.46 12.85
CA ARG A 237 8.72 -33.44 11.79
C ARG A 237 8.08 -34.78 12.14
N ASP A 238 8.25 -35.25 13.38
CA ASP A 238 7.69 -36.53 13.84
C ASP A 238 6.15 -36.51 13.77
N GLN A 239 5.50 -35.41 14.15
CA GLN A 239 4.05 -35.29 14.07
C GLN A 239 3.53 -35.31 12.62
N ILE A 240 4.30 -34.79 11.67
CA ILE A 240 3.95 -34.88 10.25
C ILE A 240 4.13 -36.32 9.76
N ILE A 241 5.24 -36.98 10.11
CA ILE A 241 5.53 -38.37 9.74
C ILE A 241 4.46 -39.31 10.29
N ASP A 242 4.07 -39.16 11.56
CA ASP A 242 3.02 -39.97 12.20
C ASP A 242 1.69 -39.86 11.44
N ARG A 243 1.33 -38.65 10.98
CA ARG A 243 0.11 -38.44 10.17
C ARG A 243 0.22 -39.06 8.79
N LEU A 244 1.35 -38.92 8.11
CA LEU A 244 1.58 -39.54 6.81
C LEU A 244 1.50 -41.07 6.92
N LEU A 245 2.10 -41.64 7.96
CA LEU A 245 2.07 -43.07 8.25
C LEU A 245 0.66 -43.55 8.59
N ALA A 246 -0.05 -42.89 9.51
CA ALA A 246 -1.42 -43.25 9.88
C ALA A 246 -2.36 -43.18 8.66
N ALA A 247 -2.22 -42.14 7.83
CA ALA A 247 -3.01 -41.96 6.62
C ALA A 247 -2.69 -42.98 5.51
N GLU A 248 -1.46 -43.48 5.43
CA GLU A 248 -1.06 -44.47 4.41
C GLU A 248 -1.27 -45.92 4.86
N ALA A 249 -0.94 -46.23 6.12
CA ALA A 249 -1.16 -47.53 6.71
C ALA A 249 -2.66 -47.80 6.98
N ASP A 250 -3.49 -46.74 6.98
CA ASP A 250 -4.90 -46.76 7.39
C ASP A 250 -5.07 -47.20 8.87
N VAL A 251 -4.14 -46.79 9.72
CA VAL A 251 -4.10 -47.11 11.17
C VAL A 251 -4.48 -45.88 11.99
N ASP A 252 -5.17 -46.11 13.11
CA ASP A 252 -5.52 -45.06 14.08
C ASP A 252 -4.26 -44.33 14.59
N LEU A 253 -4.28 -42.99 14.53
CA LEU A 253 -3.13 -42.17 14.90
C LEU A 253 -2.81 -42.26 16.39
N TRP A 254 -3.81 -42.40 17.25
CA TRP A 254 -3.63 -42.56 18.70
C TRP A 254 -3.01 -43.92 19.03
N LYS A 255 -3.42 -44.99 18.35
CA LYS A 255 -2.76 -46.30 18.49
C LYS A 255 -1.29 -46.24 18.09
N LEU A 256 -0.97 -45.56 16.99
CA LEU A 256 0.40 -45.36 16.54
C LEU A 256 1.23 -44.58 17.57
N ARG A 257 0.68 -43.51 18.16
CA ARG A 257 1.37 -42.71 19.19
C ARG A 257 1.52 -43.41 20.54
N THR A 258 0.59 -44.30 20.90
CA THR A 258 0.60 -44.98 22.20
C THR A 258 1.23 -46.37 22.14
N GLY A 259 1.53 -46.89 20.95
CA GLY A 259 2.09 -48.23 20.75
C GLY A 259 1.09 -49.38 20.95
N HIS A 260 -0.21 -49.10 21.11
CA HIS A 260 -1.26 -50.12 21.26
C HIS A 260 -1.68 -50.66 19.89
N LEU A 261 -0.72 -51.24 19.18
CA LEU A 261 -0.88 -51.80 17.84
C LEU A 261 -1.29 -53.26 17.92
N SER A 262 -2.20 -53.68 17.05
CA SER A 262 -2.61 -55.08 16.97
C SER A 262 -1.60 -55.91 16.17
N ASP A 263 -1.30 -57.10 16.68
CA ASP A 263 -0.30 -58.04 16.17
C ASP A 263 -0.92 -59.33 15.58
N GLN A 264 -2.25 -59.42 15.53
CA GLN A 264 -2.99 -60.64 15.16
C GLN A 264 -3.98 -60.44 14.02
N GLY A 265 -4.08 -61.44 13.12
CA GLY A 265 -5.11 -61.54 12.09
C GLY A 265 -4.93 -60.62 10.88
N GLN A 266 -6.01 -60.41 10.11
CA GLN A 266 -6.04 -59.51 8.93
C GLN A 266 -5.89 -58.03 9.30
N ASP A 267 -6.06 -57.68 10.57
CA ASP A 267 -5.92 -56.31 11.11
C ASP A 267 -4.51 -56.01 11.66
N ASN A 268 -3.49 -56.80 11.32
CA ASN A 268 -2.12 -56.60 11.81
C ASN A 268 -1.58 -55.19 11.46
N ASP A 269 -1.59 -54.30 12.46
CA ASP A 269 -1.19 -52.90 12.31
C ASP A 269 0.31 -52.79 11.98
N PHE A 270 1.15 -53.69 12.52
CA PHE A 270 2.59 -53.68 12.26
C PHE A 270 2.92 -53.94 10.79
N GLU A 271 2.27 -54.92 10.17
CA GLU A 271 2.47 -55.21 8.74
C GLU A 271 2.07 -54.02 7.86
N ARG A 272 0.94 -53.38 8.19
CA ARG A 272 0.42 -52.22 7.44
C ARG A 272 1.35 -51.02 7.57
N ILE A 273 1.84 -50.75 8.78
CA ILE A 273 2.81 -49.69 9.05
C ILE A 273 4.13 -49.98 8.31
N GLN A 274 4.61 -51.22 8.33
CA GLN A 274 5.85 -51.59 7.64
C GLN A 274 5.74 -51.39 6.12
N ARG A 275 4.60 -51.76 5.52
CA ARG A 275 4.33 -51.49 4.09
C ARG A 275 4.28 -49.99 3.79
N ALA A 276 3.59 -49.21 4.63
CA ALA A 276 3.51 -47.76 4.48
C ALA A 276 4.88 -47.08 4.62
N MET A 277 5.71 -47.52 5.58
CA MET A 277 7.09 -47.03 5.74
C MET A 277 7.94 -47.31 4.50
N ALA A 278 7.83 -48.52 3.93
CA ALA A 278 8.55 -48.86 2.70
C ALA A 278 8.17 -47.90 1.56
N GLN A 279 6.87 -47.64 1.36
CA GLN A 279 6.39 -46.74 0.30
C GLN A 279 6.74 -45.26 0.55
N LEU A 280 6.66 -44.79 1.80
CA LEU A 280 7.02 -43.43 2.19
C LEU A 280 8.53 -43.18 2.10
N SER A 281 9.37 -44.20 2.32
CA SER A 281 10.82 -44.06 2.20
C SER A 281 11.28 -43.74 0.76
N GLU A 282 10.51 -44.16 -0.24
CA GLU A 282 10.74 -43.83 -1.65
C GLU A 282 10.06 -42.53 -2.10
N ALA A 283 9.19 -41.93 -1.27
CA ALA A 283 8.45 -40.73 -1.63
C ALA A 283 9.35 -39.49 -1.53
N PRO A 284 9.37 -38.60 -2.56
CA PRO A 284 10.22 -37.40 -2.54
C PRO A 284 9.60 -36.27 -1.69
N ILE A 285 9.42 -36.52 -0.38
CA ILE A 285 8.90 -35.55 0.59
C ILE A 285 10.08 -35.03 1.44
N PHE A 286 10.25 -33.71 1.49
CA PHE A 286 11.32 -33.05 2.24
C PHE A 286 10.72 -32.13 3.29
N ILE A 287 10.98 -32.39 4.57
CA ILE A 287 10.39 -31.67 5.70
C ILE A 287 11.46 -30.85 6.41
N ASP A 288 11.11 -29.62 6.72
CA ASP A 288 11.87 -28.73 7.57
C ASP A 288 10.95 -28.18 8.67
N ASP A 289 11.33 -28.38 9.92
CA ASP A 289 10.52 -28.10 11.12
C ASP A 289 11.15 -27.07 12.07
N ILE A 290 12.10 -26.28 11.57
CA ILE A 290 12.72 -25.21 12.38
C ILE A 290 11.69 -24.09 12.57
N ILE A 291 11.49 -23.71 13.84
CA ILE A 291 10.58 -22.65 14.27
C ILE A 291 11.12 -21.28 13.82
N ALA A 292 10.22 -20.33 13.55
CA ALA A 292 10.54 -18.93 13.27
C ALA A 292 11.47 -18.74 12.06
N LYS A 293 11.11 -19.33 10.90
CA LYS A 293 11.84 -19.05 9.66
C LYS A 293 11.40 -17.77 8.99
N ASN A 294 12.38 -16.99 8.55
CA ASN A 294 12.16 -15.88 7.65
C ASN A 294 12.06 -16.36 6.19
N LEU A 295 11.44 -15.53 5.34
CA LEU A 295 11.24 -15.84 3.92
C LEU A 295 12.55 -16.07 3.14
N LEU A 296 13.64 -15.40 3.52
CA LEU A 296 14.93 -15.53 2.84
C LEU A 296 15.50 -16.94 3.02
N GLN A 297 15.49 -17.44 4.26
CA GLN A 297 15.95 -18.79 4.59
C GLN A 297 15.12 -19.85 3.85
N MET A 298 13.78 -19.69 3.83
CA MET A 298 12.91 -20.60 3.07
C MET A 298 13.25 -20.58 1.58
N ARG A 299 13.50 -19.40 1.00
CA ARG A 299 13.89 -19.24 -0.41
C ARG A 299 15.22 -19.91 -0.72
N ALA A 300 16.24 -19.72 0.13
CA ALA A 300 17.54 -20.35 -0.03
C ALA A 300 17.45 -21.89 0.00
N MET A 301 16.66 -22.44 0.92
CA MET A 301 16.44 -23.88 1.02
C MET A 301 15.64 -24.44 -0.16
N ALA A 302 14.57 -23.76 -0.57
CA ALA A 302 13.81 -24.13 -1.76
C ALA A 302 14.69 -24.14 -3.01
N ARG A 303 15.56 -23.13 -3.16
CA ARG A 303 16.53 -23.05 -4.26
C ARG A 303 17.50 -24.22 -4.26
N ARG A 304 18.06 -24.56 -3.09
CA ARG A 304 18.97 -25.72 -2.94
C ARG A 304 18.26 -27.03 -3.30
N LEU A 305 17.04 -27.22 -2.81
CA LEU A 305 16.25 -28.43 -3.09
C LEU A 305 15.90 -28.54 -4.58
N MET A 306 15.45 -27.45 -5.20
CA MET A 306 15.14 -27.37 -6.63
C MET A 306 16.35 -27.76 -7.50
N SER A 307 17.55 -27.29 -7.16
CA SER A 307 18.79 -27.60 -7.90
C SER A 307 19.22 -29.06 -7.74
N GLN A 308 19.06 -29.65 -6.55
CA GLN A 308 19.56 -31.01 -6.26
C GLN A 308 18.59 -32.13 -6.62
N LYS A 309 17.29 -31.91 -6.44
CA LYS A 309 16.25 -32.95 -6.50
C LYS A 309 15.05 -32.57 -7.38
N GLY A 310 15.00 -31.33 -7.88
CA GLY A 310 13.78 -30.76 -8.43
C GLY A 310 12.76 -30.41 -7.34
N LEU A 311 11.73 -29.66 -7.71
CA LEU A 311 10.64 -29.27 -6.81
C LEU A 311 9.37 -29.03 -7.62
N GLY A 312 8.23 -29.55 -7.16
CA GLY A 312 6.94 -29.38 -7.84
C GLY A 312 5.80 -28.84 -6.96
N LEU A 313 6.04 -28.74 -5.65
CA LEU A 313 5.13 -28.10 -4.69
C LEU A 313 5.90 -27.68 -3.43
N ILE A 314 5.59 -26.50 -2.91
CA ILE A 314 5.98 -26.10 -1.54
C ILE A 314 4.72 -25.95 -0.69
N ILE A 315 4.77 -26.46 0.54
CA ILE A 315 3.75 -26.28 1.57
C ILE A 315 4.34 -25.51 2.75
N ILE A 316 3.60 -24.55 3.30
CA ILE A 316 4.01 -23.75 4.46
C ILE A 316 2.91 -23.80 5.53
N ASP A 317 3.21 -24.38 6.69
CA ASP A 317 2.30 -24.52 7.83
C ASP A 317 2.79 -23.73 9.06
N TYR A 318 2.35 -22.50 9.33
CA TYR A 318 1.42 -21.66 8.58
C TYR A 318 1.91 -20.22 8.53
N LEU A 319 1.34 -19.43 7.60
CA LEU A 319 1.87 -18.14 7.16
C LEU A 319 2.11 -17.15 8.32
N GLN A 320 1.23 -17.14 9.32
CA GLN A 320 1.33 -16.25 10.49
C GLN A 320 2.52 -16.57 11.43
N LEU A 321 3.14 -17.74 11.36
CA LEU A 321 4.29 -18.11 12.21
C LEU A 321 5.66 -17.82 11.57
N MET A 322 5.67 -17.32 10.34
CA MET A 322 6.91 -16.90 9.68
C MET A 322 7.54 -15.72 10.45
N GLU A 323 8.87 -15.71 10.55
CA GLU A 323 9.60 -14.64 11.23
C GLU A 323 9.80 -13.43 10.29
N HIS A 324 9.70 -12.23 10.85
CA HIS A 324 9.69 -10.98 10.09
C HIS A 324 10.98 -10.19 10.32
N ARG A 325 11.56 -9.67 9.22
CA ARG A 325 12.76 -8.81 9.27
C ARG A 325 12.54 -7.54 10.09
N ASN A 326 11.29 -7.06 10.19
CA ASN A 326 10.94 -5.91 11.02
C ASN A 326 9.82 -6.26 12.01
N PRO A 327 10.15 -6.68 13.25
CA PRO A 327 9.16 -7.06 14.25
C PRO A 327 8.26 -5.90 14.69
N ASN A 328 8.58 -4.65 14.32
CA ASN A 328 7.77 -3.47 14.62
C ASN A 328 6.57 -3.28 13.68
N LEU A 329 6.49 -4.04 12.58
CA LEU A 329 5.34 -4.02 11.68
C LEU A 329 4.12 -4.66 12.36
N ASN A 330 2.92 -4.18 12.06
CA ASN A 330 1.71 -4.84 12.55
C ASN A 330 1.57 -6.23 11.90
N MET A 331 0.97 -7.19 12.61
CA MET A 331 0.73 -8.57 12.16
C MET A 331 0.09 -8.64 10.76
N LEU A 332 -0.80 -7.71 10.46
CA LEU A 332 -1.44 -7.61 9.14
C LEU A 332 -0.45 -7.24 8.02
N GLN A 333 0.45 -6.30 8.29
CA GLN A 333 1.48 -5.86 7.34
C GLN A 333 2.53 -6.96 7.15
N GLN A 334 2.92 -7.61 8.24
CA GLN A 334 3.76 -8.80 8.28
C GLN A 334 3.22 -9.92 7.38
N VAL A 335 1.94 -10.28 7.54
CA VAL A 335 1.22 -11.25 6.69
C VAL A 335 1.19 -10.80 5.23
N THR A 336 1.02 -9.50 4.96
CA THR A 336 1.00 -8.95 3.60
C THR A 336 2.36 -9.08 2.91
N GLU A 337 3.44 -8.71 3.60
CA GLU A 337 4.81 -8.83 3.08
C GLU A 337 5.15 -10.29 2.78
N ASN A 338 4.82 -11.20 3.69
CA ASN A 338 5.02 -12.63 3.46
C ASN A 338 4.21 -13.13 2.26
N SER A 339 2.93 -12.76 2.14
CA SER A 339 2.10 -13.18 1.00
C SER A 339 2.70 -12.70 -0.34
N LYS A 340 3.19 -11.47 -0.43
CA LYS A 340 3.86 -10.96 -1.65
C LYS A 340 5.16 -11.71 -1.92
N GLY A 341 5.95 -11.89 -0.88
CA GLY A 341 7.23 -12.56 -0.96
C GLY A 341 7.11 -14.02 -1.40
N LEU A 342 6.07 -14.72 -0.92
CA LEU A 342 5.71 -16.06 -1.35
C LEU A 342 5.20 -16.07 -2.79
N LYS A 343 4.36 -15.12 -3.21
CA LYS A 343 3.94 -15.02 -4.62
C LYS A 343 5.13 -14.77 -5.56
N SER A 344 6.08 -13.95 -5.13
CA SER A 344 7.32 -13.75 -5.88
C SER A 344 8.14 -15.04 -5.96
N MET A 345 8.25 -15.78 -4.85
CA MET A 345 8.95 -17.06 -4.79
C MET A 345 8.30 -18.12 -5.69
N ALA A 346 6.96 -18.18 -5.73
CA ALA A 346 6.22 -19.08 -6.62
C ALA A 346 6.56 -18.82 -8.09
N LYS A 347 6.58 -17.54 -8.49
CA LYS A 347 6.96 -17.11 -9.85
C LYS A 347 8.44 -17.39 -10.17
N GLU A 348 9.33 -17.10 -9.24
CA GLU A 348 10.78 -17.28 -9.39
C GLU A 348 11.11 -18.76 -9.67
N PHE A 349 10.55 -19.68 -8.88
CA PHE A 349 10.80 -21.10 -9.04
C PHE A 349 9.86 -21.79 -10.04
N ASN A 350 8.84 -21.09 -10.54
CA ASN A 350 7.80 -21.62 -11.43
C ASN A 350 7.12 -22.89 -10.88
N ILE A 351 6.73 -22.84 -9.60
CA ILE A 351 6.05 -23.93 -8.88
C ILE A 351 4.84 -23.39 -8.09
N PRO A 352 3.83 -24.21 -7.79
CA PRO A 352 2.77 -23.85 -6.85
C PRO A 352 3.31 -23.77 -5.42
N ILE A 353 2.80 -22.79 -4.67
CA ILE A 353 3.02 -22.67 -3.21
C ILE A 353 1.68 -22.74 -2.51
N LEU A 354 1.50 -23.74 -1.63
CA LEU A 354 0.35 -23.90 -0.74
C LEU A 354 0.70 -23.34 0.64
N ALA A 355 0.23 -22.12 0.93
CA ALA A 355 0.40 -21.48 2.22
C ALA A 355 -0.84 -21.69 3.08
N LEU A 356 -0.66 -22.25 4.27
CA LEU A 356 -1.76 -22.45 5.20
C LEU A 356 -1.98 -21.16 6.01
N SER A 357 -3.23 -20.84 6.33
CA SER A 357 -3.57 -19.64 7.10
C SER A 357 -4.66 -19.91 8.15
N GLN A 358 -4.53 -19.33 9.34
CA GLN A 358 -5.56 -19.46 10.37
C GLN A 358 -6.60 -18.35 10.26
N LEU A 359 -7.89 -18.70 10.44
CA LEU A 359 -8.99 -17.74 10.47
C LEU A 359 -9.28 -17.20 11.88
N SER A 360 -9.73 -15.95 11.94
CA SER A 360 -10.20 -15.32 13.17
C SER A 360 -11.49 -15.97 13.71
N ARG A 361 -11.78 -15.78 15.00
CA ARG A 361 -13.00 -16.29 15.67
C ARG A 361 -14.30 -15.68 15.14
N ALA A 362 -14.24 -14.59 14.36
CA ALA A 362 -15.42 -13.91 13.83
C ALA A 362 -16.30 -14.81 12.94
N VAL A 363 -15.71 -15.85 12.33
CA VAL A 363 -16.43 -16.86 11.53
C VAL A 363 -17.52 -17.55 12.36
N GLU A 364 -17.23 -17.85 13.64
CA GLU A 364 -18.08 -18.62 14.56
C GLU A 364 -19.32 -17.83 15.01
N GLN A 365 -19.29 -16.50 14.91
CA GLN A 365 -20.40 -15.64 15.31
C GLN A 365 -21.53 -15.59 14.25
N ARG A 366 -21.29 -16.13 13.05
CA ARG A 366 -22.30 -16.16 11.98
C ARG A 366 -23.10 -17.45 12.02
N MET A 367 -24.37 -17.36 11.61
CA MET A 367 -25.24 -18.51 11.41
C MET A 367 -25.66 -18.57 9.92
N PRO A 368 -25.22 -19.59 9.16
CA PRO A 368 -24.25 -20.64 9.52
C PRO A 368 -22.79 -20.13 9.56
N PRO A 369 -21.88 -20.78 10.31
CA PRO A 369 -20.49 -20.35 10.51
C PRO A 369 -19.57 -20.69 9.32
N ILE A 370 -20.02 -20.38 8.09
CA ILE A 370 -19.31 -20.70 6.85
C ILE A 370 -18.29 -19.59 6.55
N PRO A 371 -16.99 -19.91 6.37
CA PRO A 371 -15.96 -18.95 5.98
C PRO A 371 -16.21 -18.28 4.62
N ARG A 372 -15.73 -17.04 4.49
CA ARG A 372 -15.82 -16.16 3.33
C ARG A 372 -14.48 -15.45 3.16
N LEU A 373 -14.25 -14.87 1.98
CA LEU A 373 -13.04 -14.08 1.71
C LEU A 373 -12.82 -12.95 2.73
N SER A 374 -13.91 -12.41 3.27
CA SER A 374 -13.87 -11.41 4.34
C SER A 374 -13.29 -11.89 5.67
N ASP A 375 -13.01 -13.19 5.84
CA ASP A 375 -12.51 -13.75 7.10
C ASP A 375 -11.03 -14.09 7.03
N LEU A 376 -10.50 -14.26 5.81
CA LEU A 376 -9.08 -14.04 5.52
C LEU A 376 -8.72 -12.55 5.62
N ARG A 377 -9.70 -11.69 5.35
CA ARG A 377 -9.61 -10.26 5.67
C ARG A 377 -9.75 -10.08 7.17
N GLU A 378 -8.65 -9.90 7.85
CA GLU A 378 -8.69 -9.10 9.07
C GLU A 378 -8.90 -7.60 8.76
N SER A 379 -9.04 -7.20 7.49
CA SER A 379 -9.20 -5.80 7.09
C SER A 379 -10.64 -5.29 7.22
N GLY A 380 -10.79 -4.17 7.91
CA GLY A 380 -12.07 -3.49 8.00
C GLY A 380 -12.40 -2.63 6.81
N CYS A 381 -13.63 -2.12 6.83
CA CYS A 381 -14.28 -1.46 5.71
C CYS A 381 -15.01 -0.19 6.19
N LEU A 382 -15.20 0.76 5.29
CA LEU A 382 -15.86 2.03 5.57
C LEU A 382 -17.32 1.98 5.14
N THR A 383 -18.17 2.79 5.77
CA THR A 383 -19.55 2.95 5.30
C THR A 383 -19.60 3.69 3.97
N GLY A 384 -20.68 3.49 3.22
CA GLY A 384 -20.83 4.08 1.89
C GLY A 384 -20.80 5.61 1.83
N ASP A 385 -21.06 6.32 2.94
CA ASP A 385 -21.00 7.78 3.05
C ASP A 385 -19.59 8.35 3.31
N ALA A 386 -18.57 7.50 3.48
CA ALA A 386 -17.19 7.96 3.59
C ALA A 386 -16.77 8.74 2.34
N LEU A 387 -16.27 9.95 2.52
CA LEU A 387 -15.85 10.89 1.50
C LEU A 387 -14.37 10.72 1.18
N ILE A 388 -14.10 10.53 -0.11
CA ILE A 388 -12.77 10.44 -0.70
C ILE A 388 -12.55 11.69 -1.55
N THR A 389 -11.49 12.43 -1.25
CA THR A 389 -11.08 13.61 -2.02
C THR A 389 -10.08 13.20 -3.08
N ARG A 390 -10.37 13.54 -4.34
CA ARG A 390 -9.44 13.32 -5.44
C ARG A 390 -8.20 14.19 -5.29
N ALA A 391 -7.02 13.58 -5.37
CA ALA A 391 -5.76 14.28 -5.20
C ALA A 391 -5.40 15.21 -6.36
N ASP A 392 -5.92 14.93 -7.56
CA ASP A 392 -5.70 15.75 -8.73
C ASP A 392 -6.61 16.98 -8.77
N THR A 393 -7.92 16.78 -8.72
CA THR A 393 -8.93 17.79 -9.01
C THR A 393 -9.52 18.43 -7.76
N GLY A 394 -9.39 17.79 -6.60
CA GLY A 394 -10.02 18.21 -5.35
C GLY A 394 -11.50 17.87 -5.22
N GLU A 395 -12.11 17.22 -6.23
CA GLU A 395 -13.49 16.72 -6.16
C GLU A 395 -13.66 15.67 -5.07
N ARG A 396 -14.81 15.65 -4.40
CA ARG A 396 -15.11 14.66 -3.36
C ARG A 396 -16.19 13.70 -3.82
N PHE A 397 -16.00 12.43 -3.50
CA PHE A 397 -16.93 11.35 -3.83
C PHE A 397 -17.20 10.52 -2.59
N LYS A 398 -18.43 10.02 -2.47
CA LYS A 398 -18.71 8.95 -1.51
C LYS A 398 -18.07 7.67 -2.03
N ILE A 399 -17.48 6.87 -1.14
CA ILE A 399 -16.78 5.64 -1.52
C ILE A 399 -17.70 4.67 -2.30
N LYS A 400 -18.99 4.63 -1.97
CA LYS A 400 -19.98 3.81 -2.69
C LYS A 400 -20.17 4.24 -4.16
N ASP A 401 -20.01 5.53 -4.46
CA ASP A 401 -20.17 6.08 -5.81
C ASP A 401 -18.92 5.85 -6.68
N LEU A 402 -17.87 5.29 -6.08
CA LEU A 402 -16.62 4.90 -6.73
C LEU A 402 -16.56 3.41 -7.07
N VAL A 403 -17.53 2.59 -6.64
CA VAL A 403 -17.56 1.15 -6.92
C VAL A 403 -17.45 0.88 -8.42
N GLY A 404 -16.54 -0.03 -8.79
CA GLY A 404 -16.26 -0.38 -10.19
C GLY A 404 -15.36 0.59 -10.95
N LYS A 405 -15.01 1.74 -10.37
CA LYS A 405 -14.06 2.70 -10.97
C LYS A 405 -12.62 2.36 -10.59
N THR A 406 -11.69 2.67 -11.48
CA THR A 406 -10.24 2.45 -11.33
C THR A 406 -9.48 3.73 -11.67
N ASN A 407 -8.18 3.76 -11.36
CA ASN A 407 -7.25 4.84 -11.72
C ASN A 407 -7.67 6.23 -11.17
N ILE A 408 -8.34 6.25 -10.02
CA ILE A 408 -8.75 7.47 -9.33
C ILE A 408 -7.58 7.95 -8.45
N PRO A 409 -7.04 9.16 -8.64
CA PRO A 409 -6.00 9.70 -7.77
C PRO A 409 -6.58 10.06 -6.39
N VAL A 410 -5.99 9.52 -5.33
CA VAL A 410 -6.35 9.76 -3.93
C VAL A 410 -5.11 10.13 -3.13
N HIS A 411 -5.31 10.81 -1.99
CA HIS A 411 -4.23 11.06 -1.05
C HIS A 411 -3.92 9.78 -0.25
N SER A 412 -2.63 9.52 -0.07
CA SER A 412 -2.10 8.39 0.67
C SER A 412 -0.85 8.81 1.44
N LEU A 413 -0.50 8.08 2.49
CA LEU A 413 0.69 8.29 3.30
C LEU A 413 1.81 7.34 2.84
N ASP A 414 2.99 7.88 2.53
CA ASP A 414 4.16 7.06 2.20
C ASP A 414 5.00 6.67 3.43
N GLU A 415 6.04 5.87 3.22
CA GLU A 415 7.01 5.43 4.24
C GLU A 415 7.80 6.59 4.88
N ASN A 416 7.81 7.76 4.25
CA ASN A 416 8.44 8.99 4.75
C ASN A 416 7.47 9.88 5.51
N TRP A 417 6.26 9.36 5.80
CA TRP A 417 5.19 10.08 6.48
C TRP A 417 4.75 11.34 5.74
N GLN A 418 4.87 11.34 4.41
CA GLN A 418 4.42 12.41 3.53
C GLN A 418 3.08 12.05 2.90
N VAL A 419 2.20 13.04 2.75
CA VAL A 419 0.94 12.86 2.03
C VAL A 419 1.21 12.99 0.53
N VAL A 420 1.09 11.87 -0.17
CA VAL A 420 1.38 11.72 -1.60
C VAL A 420 0.13 11.36 -2.41
N GLU A 421 0.18 11.61 -3.71
CA GLU A 421 -0.85 11.17 -4.66
C GLU A 421 -0.59 9.72 -5.07
N LYS A 422 -1.61 8.87 -4.98
CA LYS A 422 -1.59 7.48 -5.47
C LYS A 422 -2.90 7.15 -6.18
N LYS A 423 -2.84 6.18 -7.10
CA LYS A 423 -3.99 5.77 -7.90
C LYS A 423 -4.67 4.55 -7.29
N VAL A 424 -5.99 4.60 -7.18
CA VAL A 424 -6.82 3.47 -6.76
C VAL A 424 -6.83 2.41 -7.85
N SER A 425 -6.54 1.16 -7.52
CA SER A 425 -6.63 0.03 -8.44
C SER A 425 -8.05 -0.56 -8.48
N LYS A 426 -8.78 -0.56 -7.36
CA LYS A 426 -10.12 -1.13 -7.26
C LYS A 426 -10.92 -0.50 -6.14
N VAL A 427 -12.24 -0.37 -6.33
CA VAL A 427 -13.22 -0.04 -5.28
C VAL A 427 -14.34 -1.08 -5.33
N PHE A 428 -14.74 -1.61 -4.18
CA PHE A 428 -15.71 -2.71 -4.11
C PHE A 428 -16.56 -2.65 -2.83
N SER A 429 -17.76 -3.23 -2.91
CA SER A 429 -18.59 -3.48 -1.74
C SER A 429 -18.13 -4.75 -1.03
N THR A 430 -18.18 -4.76 0.30
CA THR A 430 -17.81 -5.91 1.14
C THR A 430 -19.00 -6.51 1.89
N GLY A 431 -20.22 -6.12 1.50
CA GLY A 431 -21.46 -6.57 2.11
C GLY A 431 -21.85 -5.73 3.33
N GLN A 432 -22.59 -6.33 4.25
CA GLN A 432 -23.06 -5.66 5.47
C GLN A 432 -22.22 -6.06 6.68
N LYS A 433 -21.82 -5.07 7.48
CA LYS A 433 -21.05 -5.26 8.72
C LYS A 433 -21.57 -4.35 9.81
N GLU A 434 -21.38 -4.76 11.06
CA GLU A 434 -21.52 -3.86 12.20
C GLU A 434 -20.47 -2.74 12.13
N VAL A 435 -20.90 -1.50 12.30
CA VAL A 435 -20.04 -0.32 12.19
C VAL A 435 -20.10 0.56 13.43
N PHE A 436 -19.00 1.30 13.61
CA PHE A 436 -18.76 2.21 14.71
C PHE A 436 -18.45 3.59 14.14
N GLU A 437 -19.01 4.64 14.73
CA GLU A 437 -18.62 6.02 14.45
C GLU A 437 -17.48 6.42 15.37
N LEU A 438 -16.31 6.68 14.77
CA LEU A 438 -15.16 7.26 15.45
C LEU A 438 -15.21 8.78 15.27
N LYS A 439 -15.02 9.53 16.37
CA LYS A 439 -14.88 10.99 16.36
C LYS A 439 -13.58 11.42 16.99
N THR A 440 -12.91 12.38 16.38
CA THR A 440 -11.66 12.96 16.88
C THR A 440 -11.89 14.31 17.56
N LYS A 441 -10.93 14.74 18.38
CA LYS A 441 -10.96 15.99 19.15
C LYS A 441 -10.90 17.21 18.26
N SER A 442 -10.25 17.11 17.10
CA SER A 442 -10.28 18.20 16.14
C SER A 442 -11.63 18.30 15.41
N GLY A 443 -12.45 17.23 15.44
CA GLY A 443 -13.82 17.20 14.92
C GLY A 443 -14.02 16.34 13.67
N PHE A 444 -13.01 15.59 13.21
CA PHE A 444 -13.19 14.61 12.13
C PHE A 444 -14.01 13.43 12.61
N SER A 445 -14.79 12.84 11.71
CA SER A 445 -15.57 11.65 12.01
C SER A 445 -15.64 10.72 10.81
N ILE A 446 -15.59 9.43 11.09
CA ILE A 446 -15.66 8.37 10.10
C ILE A 446 -16.39 7.17 10.70
N LYS A 447 -17.11 6.44 9.86
CA LYS A 447 -17.81 5.22 10.26
C LYS A 447 -17.14 4.04 9.58
N ALA A 448 -16.79 3.03 10.38
CA ALA A 448 -16.01 1.90 9.91
C ALA A 448 -16.40 0.63 10.66
N SER A 449 -16.13 -0.54 10.09
CA SER A 449 -16.34 -1.82 10.77
C SER A 449 -15.38 -2.00 11.95
N ALA A 450 -15.73 -2.86 12.90
CA ALA A 450 -14.94 -3.14 14.12
C ALA A 450 -13.44 -3.37 13.82
N ASN A 451 -13.15 -4.12 12.77
CA ASN A 451 -11.80 -4.50 12.37
C ASN A 451 -11.09 -3.48 11.46
N HIS A 452 -11.62 -2.27 11.26
CA HIS A 452 -10.97 -1.27 10.39
C HIS A 452 -9.72 -0.70 11.07
N PRO A 453 -8.54 -0.77 10.43
CA PRO A 453 -7.31 -0.24 11.02
C PRO A 453 -7.24 1.29 10.90
N PHE A 454 -6.78 1.95 11.96
CA PHE A 454 -6.39 3.35 11.99
C PHE A 454 -4.95 3.47 12.45
N LEU A 455 -4.17 4.33 11.78
CA LEU A 455 -2.75 4.46 12.06
C LEU A 455 -2.55 5.17 13.39
N ARG A 456 -1.86 4.52 14.33
CA ARG A 456 -1.28 5.08 15.55
C ARG A 456 0.24 5.22 15.39
N VAL A 457 0.90 5.87 16.34
CA VAL A 457 2.38 6.00 16.35
C VAL A 457 3.07 4.64 16.34
N ASN A 458 2.48 3.66 17.04
CA ASN A 458 3.01 2.31 17.19
C ASN A 458 2.45 1.33 16.14
N GLY A 459 1.92 1.84 15.02
CA GLY A 459 1.34 1.01 13.95
C GLY A 459 -0.18 1.11 13.86
N TRP A 460 -0.78 0.26 13.04
CA TRP A 460 -2.22 0.25 12.81
C TRP A 460 -2.97 -0.46 13.93
N SER A 461 -4.12 0.08 14.35
CA SER A 461 -4.97 -0.53 15.39
C SER A 461 -6.43 -0.53 14.96
N ARG A 462 -7.16 -1.59 15.29
CA ARG A 462 -8.56 -1.76 14.89
C ARG A 462 -9.50 -0.87 15.69
N VAL A 463 -10.68 -0.57 15.15
CA VAL A 463 -11.69 0.25 15.84
C VAL A 463 -12.09 -0.32 17.20
N ASP A 464 -12.24 -1.65 17.28
CA ASP A 464 -12.61 -2.35 18.52
C ASP A 464 -11.48 -2.44 19.56
N GLU A 465 -10.23 -2.17 19.16
CA GLU A 465 -9.08 -2.08 20.07
C GLU A 465 -8.84 -0.65 20.56
N LEU A 466 -9.34 0.35 19.81
CA LEU A 466 -9.17 1.76 20.11
C LEU A 466 -10.06 2.20 21.27
N LYS A 467 -9.55 3.15 22.06
CA LYS A 467 -10.25 3.72 23.20
C LYS A 467 -10.22 5.24 23.14
N LYS A 468 -11.16 5.88 23.82
CA LYS A 468 -11.15 7.34 24.04
C LYS A 468 -9.80 7.76 24.64
N GLY A 469 -9.19 8.79 24.08
CA GLY A 469 -7.86 9.28 24.47
C GLY A 469 -6.70 8.72 23.63
N ASP A 470 -6.91 7.63 22.89
CA ASP A 470 -5.95 7.17 21.88
C ASP A 470 -5.81 8.20 20.76
N ARG A 471 -4.67 8.18 20.06
CA ARG A 471 -4.36 9.14 18.99
C ARG A 471 -4.14 8.45 17.66
N ILE A 472 -4.80 8.95 16.63
CA ILE A 472 -4.74 8.42 15.26
C ILE A 472 -4.23 9.47 14.26
N ALA A 473 -3.70 9.00 13.14
CA ALA A 473 -3.10 9.84 12.12
C ALA A 473 -4.17 10.55 11.26
N THR A 474 -3.99 11.86 11.09
CA THR A 474 -4.74 12.70 10.16
C THR A 474 -3.73 13.54 9.34
N PRO A 475 -4.03 13.90 8.09
CA PRO A 475 -3.12 14.73 7.30
C PRO A 475 -2.98 16.12 7.93
N GLN A 476 -1.74 16.60 8.02
CA GLN A 476 -1.44 17.96 8.46
C GLN A 476 -1.70 18.97 7.33
N LYS A 477 -1.43 18.56 6.08
CA LYS A 477 -1.66 19.33 4.87
C LYS A 477 -2.19 18.43 3.75
N ILE A 478 -3.07 18.97 2.91
CA ILE A 478 -3.56 18.31 1.69
C ILE A 478 -3.20 19.19 0.49
N LYS A 479 -2.61 18.59 -0.55
CA LYS A 479 -2.22 19.28 -1.80
C LYS A 479 -3.08 18.78 -2.96
N ILE A 480 -3.49 19.68 -3.84
CA ILE A 480 -4.27 19.36 -5.05
C ILE A 480 -3.42 19.72 -6.26
N SER A 481 -3.14 18.76 -7.14
CA SER A 481 -2.15 18.92 -8.22
C SER A 481 -2.71 19.66 -9.45
N SER A 482 -3.96 19.39 -9.84
CA SER A 482 -4.62 19.92 -11.04
C SER A 482 -6.09 20.33 -10.81
N PRO A 483 -6.35 21.42 -10.05
CA PRO A 483 -7.71 21.85 -9.71
C PRO A 483 -8.51 22.35 -10.92
N LYS A 484 -9.80 21.97 -11.03
CA LYS A 484 -10.70 22.34 -12.15
C LYS A 484 -10.99 23.85 -12.24
N ASN A 485 -11.04 24.56 -11.11
CA ASN A 485 -11.22 26.02 -11.06
C ASN A 485 -12.48 26.58 -11.74
N GLU A 486 -13.62 25.88 -11.64
CA GLU A 486 -14.86 26.18 -12.38
C GLU A 486 -15.48 27.56 -12.09
N LEU A 487 -15.20 28.16 -10.92
CA LEU A 487 -15.73 29.48 -10.53
C LEU A 487 -14.72 30.59 -10.80
N ASN A 488 -15.15 31.69 -11.40
CA ASN A 488 -14.32 32.90 -11.51
C ASN A 488 -14.21 33.65 -10.16
N ASN A 489 -13.34 34.67 -10.09
CA ASN A 489 -13.09 35.36 -8.82
C ASN A 489 -14.33 36.09 -8.28
N ASP A 490 -15.16 36.69 -9.13
CA ASP A 490 -16.38 37.38 -8.69
C ASP A 490 -17.42 36.38 -8.17
N GLU A 491 -17.54 35.22 -8.82
CA GLU A 491 -18.40 34.12 -8.36
C GLU A 491 -17.97 33.60 -7.00
N VAL A 492 -16.66 33.41 -6.80
CA VAL A 492 -16.08 32.99 -5.52
C VAL A 492 -16.38 33.99 -4.40
N ILE A 493 -16.20 35.29 -4.67
CA ILE A 493 -16.45 36.35 -3.69
C ILE A 493 -17.94 36.40 -3.32
N LEU A 494 -18.82 36.46 -4.33
CA LEU A 494 -20.25 36.54 -4.09
C LEU A 494 -20.77 35.30 -3.35
N LEU A 495 -20.31 34.11 -3.74
CA LEU A 495 -20.67 32.85 -3.08
C LEU A 495 -20.28 32.87 -1.59
N ALA A 496 -19.07 33.31 -1.28
CA ALA A 496 -18.58 33.37 0.10
C ALA A 496 -19.46 34.25 1.00
N HIS A 497 -19.84 35.43 0.51
CA HIS A 497 -20.72 36.35 1.26
C HIS A 497 -22.14 35.81 1.40
N LEU A 498 -22.74 35.30 0.32
CA LEU A 498 -24.12 34.79 0.36
C LEU A 498 -24.25 33.47 1.15
N LEU A 499 -23.20 32.64 1.16
CA LEU A 499 -23.18 31.41 1.95
C LEU A 499 -22.92 31.71 3.44
N GLY A 500 -22.06 32.69 3.73
CA GLY A 500 -21.82 33.16 5.10
C GLY A 500 -23.06 33.78 5.72
N ASP A 501 -23.69 34.71 5.01
CA ASP A 501 -24.84 35.46 5.52
C ASP A 501 -26.12 34.61 5.70
N GLY A 502 -26.86 34.84 6.77
CA GLY A 502 -28.06 34.09 7.15
C GLY A 502 -29.32 34.44 6.34
N CYS A 503 -29.21 35.35 5.37
CA CYS A 503 -30.35 36.03 4.76
C CYS A 503 -30.93 35.35 3.50
N ILE A 504 -30.30 34.29 2.99
CA ILE A 504 -30.76 33.56 1.80
C ILE A 504 -31.71 32.42 2.19
N LEU A 505 -32.96 32.77 2.54
CA LEU A 505 -34.00 31.82 2.97
C LEU A 505 -34.98 31.47 1.84
N PRO A 506 -35.68 30.32 1.90
CA PRO A 506 -36.79 30.04 0.99
C PRO A 506 -37.85 31.16 1.01
N ARG A 507 -38.42 31.49 -0.16
CA ARG A 507 -39.55 32.44 -0.31
C ARG A 507 -39.30 33.88 0.16
N GLN A 508 -38.04 34.27 0.44
CA GLN A 508 -37.64 35.64 0.74
C GLN A 508 -36.96 36.34 -0.46
N PRO A 509 -36.92 37.68 -0.54
CA PRO A 509 -36.09 38.34 -1.54
C PRO A 509 -34.61 38.07 -1.29
N TYR A 510 -33.78 38.06 -2.34
CA TYR A 510 -32.33 38.00 -2.16
C TYR A 510 -31.84 39.31 -1.53
N HIS A 511 -31.24 39.19 -0.36
CA HIS A 511 -30.65 40.31 0.33
C HIS A 511 -29.41 39.86 1.11
N TYR A 512 -28.54 40.83 1.38
CA TYR A 512 -27.33 40.66 2.17
C TYR A 512 -27.22 41.76 3.21
N THR A 513 -26.69 41.41 4.38
CA THR A 513 -26.58 42.33 5.51
C THR A 513 -25.18 42.31 6.10
N SER A 514 -24.63 43.50 6.41
CA SER A 514 -23.34 43.61 7.11
C SER A 514 -23.25 44.96 7.84
N THR A 515 -22.47 44.97 8.92
CA THR A 515 -22.00 46.20 9.59
C THR A 515 -20.77 46.79 8.91
N ASP A 516 -20.16 46.09 7.96
CA ASP A 516 -18.99 46.55 7.22
C ASP A 516 -19.44 47.09 5.86
N TRP A 517 -19.09 48.34 5.58
CA TRP A 517 -19.43 48.98 4.32
C TRP A 517 -18.71 48.36 3.12
N GLU A 518 -17.48 47.86 3.29
CA GLU A 518 -16.71 47.22 2.21
C GLU A 518 -17.39 45.93 1.74
N ASP A 519 -17.96 45.14 2.65
CA ASP A 519 -18.73 43.93 2.35
C ASP A 519 -19.96 44.25 1.49
N ILE A 520 -20.68 45.31 1.85
CA ILE A 520 -21.89 45.77 1.15
C ILE A 520 -21.54 46.17 -0.28
N GLN A 521 -20.46 46.93 -0.44
CA GLN A 521 -19.98 47.38 -1.74
C GLN A 521 -19.53 46.20 -2.62
N VAL A 522 -18.79 45.24 -2.06
CA VAL A 522 -18.29 44.11 -2.86
C VAL A 522 -19.42 43.18 -3.31
N VAL A 523 -20.42 42.94 -2.46
CA VAL A 523 -21.61 42.14 -2.81
C VAL A 523 -22.43 42.84 -3.90
N ALA A 524 -22.70 44.14 -3.76
CA ALA A 524 -23.40 44.92 -4.79
C ALA A 524 -22.65 44.91 -6.13
N LYS A 525 -21.33 45.15 -6.09
CA LYS A 525 -20.47 45.17 -7.28
C LYS A 525 -20.42 43.83 -8.01
N THR A 526 -20.22 42.74 -7.27
CA THR A 526 -20.12 41.39 -7.84
C THR A 526 -21.47 40.93 -8.40
N ALA A 527 -22.58 41.19 -7.70
CA ALA A 527 -23.93 40.90 -8.20
C ALA A 527 -24.26 41.67 -9.49
N LYS A 528 -23.89 42.96 -9.57
CA LYS A 528 -24.04 43.76 -10.79
C LYS A 528 -23.21 43.19 -11.95
N LYS A 529 -21.94 42.84 -11.70
CA LYS A 529 -21.04 42.32 -12.74
C LYS A 529 -21.46 40.95 -13.27
N LEU A 530 -21.87 40.04 -12.39
CA LEU A 530 -22.22 38.66 -12.76
C LEU A 530 -23.62 38.56 -13.36
N PHE A 531 -24.60 39.27 -12.79
CA PHE A 531 -26.01 39.05 -13.07
C PHE A 531 -26.75 40.30 -13.54
N LYS A 532 -26.05 41.42 -13.75
CA LYS A 532 -26.65 42.73 -14.11
C LYS A 532 -27.71 43.20 -13.09
N ILE A 533 -27.56 42.78 -11.83
CA ILE A 533 -28.45 43.17 -10.73
C ILE A 533 -28.11 44.58 -10.27
N GLU A 534 -29.05 45.52 -10.38
CA GLU A 534 -28.95 46.83 -9.74
C GLU A 534 -29.44 46.73 -8.29
N SER A 535 -28.51 46.83 -7.35
CA SER A 535 -28.78 46.65 -5.92
C SER A 535 -29.37 47.90 -5.26
N LYS A 536 -30.38 47.73 -4.40
CA LYS A 536 -30.89 48.81 -3.54
C LYS A 536 -30.26 48.70 -2.15
N ILE A 537 -29.48 49.70 -1.75
CA ILE A 537 -28.80 49.75 -0.45
C ILE A 537 -29.60 50.64 0.51
N ILE A 538 -29.86 50.14 1.72
CA ILE A 538 -30.56 50.87 2.78
C ILE A 538 -29.70 50.83 4.05
N LYS A 539 -29.33 52.00 4.56
CA LYS A 539 -28.68 52.11 5.87
C LYS A 539 -29.73 51.94 6.97
N GLN A 540 -29.53 50.95 7.82
CA GLN A 540 -30.24 50.80 9.09
C GLN A 540 -29.40 51.45 10.21
N LYS A 541 -29.82 51.34 11.48
CA LYS A 541 -29.14 51.97 12.63
C LYS A 541 -27.60 51.85 12.57
N ASN A 542 -27.09 50.63 12.73
CA ASN A 542 -25.65 50.34 12.81
C ASN A 542 -25.16 49.38 11.71
N TRP A 543 -25.99 49.10 10.72
CA TRP A 543 -25.71 48.10 9.68
C TRP A 543 -26.42 48.48 8.37
N TRP A 544 -26.04 47.83 7.28
CA TRP A 544 -26.56 48.12 5.94
C TRP A 544 -27.23 46.89 5.35
N HIS A 545 -28.29 47.13 4.59
CA HIS A 545 -29.06 46.12 3.88
C HIS A 545 -28.88 46.31 2.38
N VAL A 546 -28.49 45.27 1.66
CA VAL A 546 -28.41 45.27 0.19
C VAL A 546 -29.48 44.35 -0.35
N TYR A 547 -30.46 44.89 -1.05
CA TYR A 547 -31.43 44.10 -1.80
C TYR A 547 -30.91 43.82 -3.20
N LEU A 548 -30.81 42.55 -3.55
CA LEU A 548 -30.38 42.07 -4.86
C LEU A 548 -31.64 41.78 -5.69
N LYS A 549 -32.20 42.83 -6.30
CA LYS A 549 -33.43 42.74 -7.08
C LYS A 549 -33.19 42.02 -8.41
N SER A 550 -34.15 41.20 -8.84
CA SER A 550 -34.11 40.58 -10.17
C SER A 550 -33.98 41.65 -11.26
N PRO A 551 -33.10 41.44 -12.28
CA PRO A 551 -32.96 42.36 -13.40
C PRO A 551 -34.14 42.29 -14.38
N TYR A 552 -35.03 41.31 -14.23
CA TYR A 552 -36.23 41.10 -15.03
C TYR A 552 -37.42 40.67 -14.17
N HIS A 553 -38.63 40.71 -14.75
CA HIS A 553 -39.85 40.26 -14.08
C HIS A 553 -39.84 38.74 -13.86
N LEU A 554 -40.20 38.30 -12.65
CA LEU A 554 -40.22 36.88 -12.27
C LEU A 554 -41.62 36.29 -12.54
N THR A 555 -41.67 35.07 -13.07
CA THR A 555 -42.92 34.31 -13.31
C THR A 555 -42.77 32.89 -12.77
N HIS A 556 -43.80 32.05 -12.85
CA HIS A 556 -43.69 30.63 -12.46
C HIS A 556 -42.59 29.88 -13.25
N LYS A 557 -42.25 30.32 -14.47
CA LYS A 557 -41.20 29.71 -15.31
C LYS A 557 -39.89 30.51 -15.33
N THR A 558 -39.85 31.67 -14.67
CA THR A 558 -38.71 32.59 -14.72
C THR A 558 -38.20 32.85 -13.31
N HIS A 559 -37.07 32.24 -12.96
CA HIS A 559 -36.47 32.32 -11.63
C HIS A 559 -35.42 33.43 -11.54
N HIS A 560 -35.08 33.84 -10.32
CA HIS A 560 -34.03 34.82 -10.07
C HIS A 560 -32.67 34.28 -10.57
N PRO A 561 -31.79 35.10 -11.16
CA PRO A 561 -30.51 34.61 -11.72
C PRO A 561 -29.60 33.95 -10.66
N ILE A 562 -29.60 34.46 -9.42
CA ILE A 562 -28.89 33.82 -8.30
C ILE A 562 -29.51 32.46 -7.95
N THR A 563 -30.83 32.26 -8.12
CA THR A 563 -31.46 30.95 -7.90
C THR A 563 -30.96 29.94 -8.93
N LEU A 564 -30.96 30.31 -10.22
CA LEU A 564 -30.44 29.44 -11.29
C LEU A 564 -28.96 29.12 -11.08
N TRP A 565 -28.17 30.09 -10.62
CA TRP A 565 -26.78 29.87 -10.27
C TRP A 565 -26.60 28.94 -9.06
N TYR A 566 -27.40 29.10 -8.00
CA TYR A 566 -27.41 28.18 -6.85
C TYR A 566 -27.74 26.75 -7.29
N GLU A 567 -28.78 26.58 -8.11
CA GLU A 567 -29.17 25.27 -8.65
C GLU A 567 -28.05 24.62 -9.46
N LYS A 568 -27.35 25.41 -10.29
CA LYS A 568 -26.15 24.94 -11.04
C LYS A 568 -25.03 24.48 -10.11
N LEU A 569 -24.87 25.10 -8.94
CA LEU A 569 -23.90 24.72 -7.91
C LEU A 569 -24.38 23.58 -6.99
N GLY A 570 -25.59 23.04 -7.22
CA GLY A 570 -26.20 22.04 -6.35
C GLY A 570 -26.65 22.60 -5.00
N LEU A 571 -26.79 23.91 -4.87
CA LEU A 571 -27.20 24.58 -3.64
C LEU A 571 -28.70 24.85 -3.64
N GLN A 572 -29.29 24.73 -2.46
CA GLN A 572 -30.67 25.12 -2.19
C GLN A 572 -30.72 26.34 -1.28
N ARG A 573 -31.83 27.07 -1.35
CA ARG A 573 -32.13 28.13 -0.39
C ARG A 573 -32.63 27.48 0.89
N VAL A 574 -31.81 27.45 1.92
CA VAL A 574 -32.06 26.71 3.15
C VAL A 574 -31.82 27.58 4.37
N ARG A 575 -32.25 27.12 5.55
CA ARG A 575 -31.98 27.85 6.79
C ARG A 575 -30.50 27.73 7.18
N SER A 576 -30.04 28.60 8.08
CA SER A 576 -28.63 28.70 8.47
C SER A 576 -27.99 27.39 8.97
N TYR A 577 -28.78 26.47 9.55
CA TYR A 577 -28.31 25.19 10.08
C TYR A 577 -28.29 24.06 9.03
N GLU A 578 -28.88 24.28 7.85
CA GLU A 578 -28.93 23.34 6.72
C GLU A 578 -27.92 23.69 5.63
N LYS A 579 -27.21 24.82 5.75
CA LYS A 579 -26.23 25.27 4.75
C LYS A 579 -25.14 24.21 4.50
N GLU A 580 -24.77 24.05 3.23
CA GLU A 580 -23.71 23.13 2.80
C GLU A 580 -22.75 23.85 1.86
N MET A 581 -21.51 23.35 1.80
CA MET A 581 -20.48 23.85 0.88
C MET A 581 -20.67 23.17 -0.48
N PRO A 582 -20.75 23.91 -1.60
CA PRO A 582 -20.84 23.29 -2.91
C PRO A 582 -19.51 22.61 -3.28
N GLU A 583 -19.59 21.47 -3.98
CA GLU A 583 -18.41 20.69 -4.37
C GLU A 583 -17.44 21.49 -5.25
N ALA A 584 -17.95 22.42 -6.06
CA ALA A 584 -17.14 23.31 -6.89
C ALA A 584 -16.08 24.08 -6.10
N VAL A 585 -16.31 24.37 -4.80
CA VAL A 585 -15.33 25.05 -3.93
C VAL A 585 -14.14 24.16 -3.61
N PHE A 586 -14.35 22.86 -3.44
CA PHE A 586 -13.26 21.90 -3.21
C PHE A 586 -12.44 21.70 -4.49
N SER A 587 -12.99 21.93 -5.67
CA SER A 587 -12.23 21.84 -6.92
C SER A 587 -11.49 23.12 -7.32
N LEU A 588 -11.49 24.15 -6.46
CA LEU A 588 -10.75 25.39 -6.68
C LEU A 588 -9.26 25.25 -6.34
N SER A 589 -8.43 26.05 -7.03
CA SER A 589 -7.01 26.23 -6.71
C SER A 589 -6.82 26.85 -5.33
N GLU A 590 -5.64 26.63 -4.75
CA GLU A 590 -5.27 27.19 -3.43
C GLU A 590 -5.51 28.71 -3.36
N LYS A 591 -5.21 29.46 -4.44
CA LYS A 591 -5.46 30.92 -4.53
C LYS A 591 -6.96 31.27 -4.45
N LYS A 592 -7.82 30.52 -5.14
CA LYS A 592 -9.27 30.77 -5.14
C LYS A 592 -9.94 30.28 -3.85
N VAL A 593 -9.48 29.17 -3.26
CA VAL A 593 -9.93 28.75 -1.92
C VAL A 593 -9.52 29.79 -0.86
N ALA A 594 -8.33 30.36 -0.95
CA ALA A 594 -7.90 31.44 -0.05
C ALA A 594 -8.81 32.66 -0.20
N LEU A 595 -9.11 33.07 -1.44
CA LEU A 595 -10.05 34.16 -1.71
C LEU A 595 -11.45 33.86 -1.13
N PHE A 596 -11.96 32.65 -1.36
CA PHE A 596 -13.23 32.20 -0.81
C PHE A 596 -13.27 32.30 0.71
N LEU A 597 -12.30 31.68 1.40
CA LEU A 597 -12.23 31.68 2.86
C LEU A 597 -12.02 33.08 3.43
N LYS A 598 -11.26 33.95 2.75
CA LYS A 598 -11.05 35.35 3.14
C LYS A 598 -12.35 36.15 3.20
N HIS A 599 -13.19 36.00 2.19
CA HIS A 599 -14.51 36.66 2.13
C HIS A 599 -15.54 35.96 3.02
N LEU A 600 -15.46 34.64 3.17
CA LEU A 600 -16.32 33.91 4.09
C LEU A 600 -16.05 34.36 5.53
N TRP A 601 -14.80 34.54 5.92
CA TRP A 601 -14.43 35.02 7.26
C TRP A 601 -14.86 36.47 7.54
N ALA A 602 -15.13 37.28 6.52
CA ALA A 602 -15.66 38.64 6.70
C ALA A 602 -17.06 38.61 7.34
N THR A 603 -17.84 37.56 7.04
CA THR A 603 -19.19 37.33 7.58
C THR A 603 -19.14 36.91 9.07
N ASP A 604 -19.41 35.64 9.39
CA ASP A 604 -19.46 35.08 10.75
C ASP A 604 -18.08 34.76 11.34
N GLY A 605 -17.00 35.23 10.70
CA GLY A 605 -15.65 35.10 11.21
C GLY A 605 -15.28 36.20 12.20
N SER A 606 -14.45 35.84 13.17
CA SER A 606 -13.94 36.72 14.21
C SER A 606 -12.42 36.63 14.29
N ILE A 607 -11.77 37.78 14.35
CA ILE A 607 -10.35 37.94 14.62
C ILE A 607 -10.22 38.96 15.76
N SER A 608 -9.63 38.53 16.86
CA SER A 608 -9.44 39.38 18.03
C SER A 608 -8.18 39.01 18.77
N PHE A 609 -7.71 39.91 19.63
CA PHE A 609 -6.67 39.59 20.59
C PHE A 609 -6.87 40.39 21.88
N ARG A 610 -6.44 39.82 22.99
CA ARG A 610 -6.50 40.47 24.31
C ARG A 610 -5.16 40.36 25.02
N LYS A 611 -4.78 41.39 25.80
CA LYS A 611 -3.66 41.28 26.73
C LYS A 611 -4.01 40.22 27.80
N CYS A 612 -3.04 39.38 28.13
CA CYS A 612 -3.18 38.44 29.23
C CYS A 612 -3.18 39.21 30.56
N LYS A 613 -4.06 38.84 31.49
CA LYS A 613 -4.01 39.31 32.87
C LYS A 613 -3.42 38.18 33.73
N LYS A 614 -2.42 38.47 34.56
CA LYS A 614 -1.88 37.52 35.54
C LYS A 614 -2.05 38.15 36.93
N ASN A 615 -2.83 37.52 37.80
CA ASN A 615 -3.16 38.01 39.15
C ASN A 615 -3.66 39.47 39.18
N GLY A 616 -4.56 39.85 38.27
CA GLY A 616 -5.12 41.21 38.20
C GLY A 616 -4.22 42.26 37.55
N VAL A 617 -2.95 41.98 37.28
CA VAL A 617 -1.99 42.89 36.63
C VAL A 617 -1.89 42.58 35.13
N GLU A 618 -1.81 43.61 34.28
CA GLU A 618 -1.59 43.45 32.84
C GLU A 618 -0.24 42.77 32.58
N ALA A 619 -0.25 41.59 31.94
CA ALA A 619 0.96 40.91 31.52
C ALA A 619 1.44 41.44 30.15
N LYS A 620 2.75 41.36 29.89
CA LYS A 620 3.35 41.71 28.57
C LYS A 620 2.86 40.83 27.41
N ASN A 621 2.27 39.67 27.69
CA ASN A 621 1.84 38.70 26.67
C ASN A 621 0.37 38.94 26.26
N PHE A 622 0.01 38.63 25.02
CA PHE A 622 -1.36 38.66 24.53
C PHE A 622 -1.82 37.25 24.09
N THR A 623 -3.13 37.07 23.96
CA THR A 623 -3.76 35.88 23.37
C THR A 623 -4.55 36.29 22.15
N GLY A 624 -4.21 35.71 21.00
CA GLY A 624 -4.98 35.84 19.75
C GLY A 624 -6.08 34.79 19.68
N ALA A 625 -7.24 35.18 19.17
CA ALA A 625 -8.38 34.31 18.93
C ALA A 625 -8.90 34.54 17.51
N ILE A 626 -8.79 33.52 16.68
CA ILE A 626 -9.36 33.47 15.32
C ILE A 626 -10.37 32.34 15.31
N TYR A 627 -11.63 32.63 15.04
CA TYR A 627 -12.65 31.59 14.90
C TYR A 627 -13.69 31.95 13.84
N TYR A 628 -14.40 30.94 13.35
CA TYR A 628 -15.60 31.07 12.53
C TYR A 628 -16.76 30.36 13.22
N ALA A 629 -17.92 31.01 13.32
CA ALA A 629 -19.10 30.44 13.96
C ALA A 629 -20.15 30.07 12.90
N SER A 630 -20.76 28.90 13.04
CA SER A 630 -21.86 28.48 12.16
C SER A 630 -22.84 27.58 12.89
N THR A 631 -24.13 27.74 12.61
CA THR A 631 -25.17 26.79 13.08
C THR A 631 -25.26 25.53 12.23
N SER A 632 -24.55 25.46 11.10
CA SER A 632 -24.48 24.27 10.25
C SER A 632 -23.19 23.48 10.53
N LEU A 633 -23.35 22.26 11.04
CA LEU A 633 -22.25 21.33 11.23
C LEU A 633 -21.56 20.97 9.90
N LYS A 634 -22.35 20.77 8.83
CA LYS A 634 -21.84 20.38 7.51
C LYS A 634 -20.94 21.47 6.90
N LEU A 635 -21.38 22.73 7.01
CA LEU A 635 -20.57 23.87 6.58
C LEU A 635 -19.31 24.00 7.43
N ALA A 636 -19.42 23.83 8.75
CA ALA A 636 -18.28 23.94 9.65
C ALA A 636 -17.19 22.88 9.39
N LEU A 637 -17.60 21.62 9.16
CA LEU A 637 -16.70 20.53 8.78
C LEU A 637 -16.04 20.79 7.43
N SER A 638 -16.79 21.32 6.45
CA SER A 638 -16.28 21.67 5.13
C SER A 638 -15.20 22.76 5.19
N ILE A 639 -15.40 23.81 5.98
CA ILE A 639 -14.41 24.87 6.18
C ILE A 639 -13.14 24.30 6.83
N LYS A 640 -13.29 23.43 7.84
CA LYS A 640 -12.17 22.77 8.51
C LYS A 640 -11.33 21.93 7.53
N GLU A 641 -11.98 21.21 6.61
CA GLU A 641 -11.28 20.45 5.57
C GLU A 641 -10.51 21.37 4.61
N LEU A 642 -11.11 22.49 4.16
CA LEU A 642 -10.45 23.45 3.28
C LEU A 642 -9.23 24.12 3.94
N LEU A 643 -9.27 24.37 5.26
CA LEU A 643 -8.14 24.93 6.01
C LEU A 643 -6.90 24.00 5.98
N LEU A 644 -7.07 22.69 5.82
CA LEU A 644 -5.95 21.75 5.67
C LEU A 644 -5.10 22.04 4.42
N ARG A 645 -5.67 22.64 3.36
CA ARG A 645 -4.89 23.03 2.16
C ARG A 645 -3.77 24.02 2.48
N PHE A 646 -3.98 24.83 3.51
CA PHE A 646 -3.06 25.88 3.92
C PHE A 646 -2.12 25.46 5.05
N GLY A 647 -2.25 24.23 5.57
CA GLY A 647 -1.57 23.78 6.79
C GLY A 647 -2.11 24.51 8.03
N VAL A 648 -3.39 24.87 8.01
CA VAL A 648 -4.09 25.50 9.13
C VAL A 648 -4.95 24.45 9.80
N ARG A 649 -4.55 24.00 10.98
CA ARG A 649 -5.37 23.11 11.81
C ARG A 649 -6.32 23.94 12.65
N SER A 650 -7.52 23.39 12.87
CA SER A 650 -8.55 24.03 13.68
C SER A 650 -9.28 23.00 14.55
N LYS A 651 -9.80 23.47 15.67
CA LYS A 651 -10.62 22.69 16.60
C LYS A 651 -12.09 23.06 16.43
N LEU A 652 -12.94 22.07 16.20
CA LEU A 652 -14.38 22.24 16.22
C LEU A 652 -14.90 22.12 17.66
N SER A 653 -15.63 23.13 18.14
CA SER A 653 -16.30 23.09 19.44
C SER A 653 -17.77 23.42 19.30
N GLU A 654 -18.63 22.64 19.96
CA GLU A 654 -20.06 22.92 20.07
C GLU A 654 -20.31 23.86 21.25
N VAL A 655 -20.93 25.01 20.99
CA VAL A 655 -21.33 26.01 21.98
C VAL A 655 -22.85 26.00 22.09
N LYS A 656 -23.36 25.63 23.26
CA LYS A 656 -24.80 25.59 23.56
C LYS A 656 -25.16 26.82 24.41
N LYS A 657 -26.16 27.59 23.96
CA LYS A 657 -26.76 28.68 24.73
C LYS A 657 -28.22 28.31 25.05
N THR A 658 -28.66 28.56 26.27
CA THR A 658 -30.02 28.25 26.73
C THR A 658 -31.05 28.86 25.78
N SER A 659 -31.99 28.06 25.28
CA SER A 659 -33.03 28.44 24.29
C SER A 659 -32.55 28.74 22.86
N TYR A 660 -31.30 28.42 22.51
CA TYR A 660 -30.77 28.56 21.14
C TYR A 660 -30.24 27.21 20.61
N ARG A 661 -30.22 27.07 19.27
CA ARG A 661 -29.61 25.92 18.60
C ARG A 661 -28.10 25.87 18.88
N PRO A 662 -27.48 24.67 18.89
CA PRO A 662 -26.04 24.56 19.04
C PRO A 662 -25.32 25.31 17.91
N CYS A 663 -24.31 26.08 18.28
CA CYS A 663 -23.43 26.78 17.34
C CYS A 663 -22.07 26.08 17.32
N TYR A 664 -21.51 25.85 16.14
CA TYR A 664 -20.23 25.20 15.95
C TYR A 664 -19.16 26.24 15.66
N HIS A 665 -18.15 26.30 16.54
CA HIS A 665 -17.04 27.23 16.42
C HIS A 665 -15.81 26.49 15.89
N ILE A 666 -15.24 27.00 14.80
CA ILE A 666 -13.98 26.53 14.22
C ILE A 666 -12.87 27.43 14.77
N ASN A 667 -12.15 26.96 15.78
CA ASN A 667 -11.12 27.75 16.45
C ASN A 667 -9.75 27.46 15.84
N ILE A 668 -9.01 28.50 15.46
CA ILE A 668 -7.63 28.42 14.97
C ILE A 668 -6.72 28.88 16.11
N ASP A 669 -6.15 27.90 16.80
CA ASP A 669 -5.26 28.09 17.93
C ASP A 669 -3.80 27.81 17.54
N GLY A 670 -2.87 28.36 18.31
CA GLY A 670 -1.44 28.14 18.10
C GLY A 670 -0.82 29.14 17.12
N LYS A 671 0.41 29.57 17.42
CA LYS A 671 1.13 30.61 16.68
C LYS A 671 1.23 30.29 15.19
N ASN A 672 1.66 29.08 14.83
CA ASN A 672 1.92 28.72 13.43
C ASN A 672 0.63 28.64 12.60
N HIS A 673 -0.45 28.07 13.13
CA HIS A 673 -1.72 27.99 12.40
C HIS A 673 -2.37 29.37 12.25
N GLN A 674 -2.32 30.22 13.29
CA GLN A 674 -2.81 31.60 13.19
C GLN A 674 -1.98 32.42 12.19
N LEU A 675 -0.65 32.28 12.19
CA LEU A 675 0.20 32.94 11.19
C LEU A 675 -0.09 32.42 9.77
N ASN A 676 -0.20 31.10 9.57
CA ASN A 676 -0.55 30.52 8.27
C ASN A 676 -1.92 31.03 7.78
N PHE A 677 -2.91 31.13 8.66
CA PHE A 677 -4.22 31.69 8.33
C PHE A 677 -4.10 33.16 7.92
N LEU A 678 -3.49 34.00 8.76
CA LEU A 678 -3.41 35.45 8.52
C LEU A 678 -2.58 35.79 7.27
N THR A 679 -1.52 35.02 6.98
CA THR A 679 -0.63 35.25 5.84
C THR A 679 -1.19 34.72 4.53
N LYS A 680 -1.81 33.53 4.52
CA LYS A 680 -2.26 32.87 3.28
C LYS A 680 -3.72 33.17 2.94
N ILE A 681 -4.57 33.43 3.94
CA ILE A 681 -6.01 33.61 3.78
C ILE A 681 -6.40 35.04 4.19
N GLY A 682 -6.17 35.40 5.45
CA GLY A 682 -6.57 36.67 6.03
C GLY A 682 -8.09 36.81 6.15
N CYS A 683 -8.56 38.06 6.22
CA CYS A 683 -9.98 38.41 6.25
C CYS A 683 -10.20 39.62 5.33
N TYR A 684 -11.40 39.75 4.74
CA TYR A 684 -11.80 40.93 3.98
C TYR A 684 -12.46 41.97 4.90
N GLY A 685 -12.55 43.23 4.44
CA GLY A 685 -13.19 44.32 5.16
C GLY A 685 -12.35 44.90 6.31
N GLU A 686 -12.98 45.67 7.18
CA GLU A 686 -12.39 46.36 8.32
C GLU A 686 -11.70 45.41 9.30
N LYS A 687 -12.22 44.18 9.45
CA LYS A 687 -11.63 43.12 10.29
C LYS A 687 -10.20 42.76 9.87
N SER A 688 -9.82 43.01 8.61
CA SER A 688 -8.45 42.80 8.11
C SER A 688 -7.41 43.61 8.89
N LYS A 689 -7.76 44.82 9.34
CA LYS A 689 -6.87 45.72 10.11
C LYS A 689 -6.47 45.08 11.44
N VAL A 690 -7.43 44.44 12.13
CA VAL A 690 -7.18 43.71 13.39
C VAL A 690 -6.30 42.48 13.13
N GLY A 691 -6.51 41.79 12.00
CA GLY A 691 -5.70 40.65 11.59
C GLY A 691 -4.24 40.99 11.33
N ILE A 692 -3.93 42.11 10.67
CA ILE A 692 -2.56 42.57 10.43
C ILE A 692 -1.85 42.84 11.77
N ASN A 693 -2.51 43.55 12.69
CA ASN A 693 -1.98 43.83 14.02
C ASN A 693 -1.72 42.55 14.82
N LEU A 694 -2.66 41.59 14.79
CA LEU A 694 -2.46 40.28 15.41
C LEU A 694 -1.26 39.54 14.78
N MET A 695 -1.10 39.57 13.46
CA MET A 695 -0.01 38.91 12.76
C MET A 695 1.37 39.43 13.20
N GLU A 696 1.55 40.75 13.27
CA GLU A 696 2.79 41.38 13.74
C GLU A 696 3.12 40.97 15.16
N LYS A 697 2.12 41.02 16.03
CA LYS A 697 2.24 40.61 17.42
C LYS A 697 2.60 39.12 17.55
N LEU A 698 2.00 38.25 16.75
CA LEU A 698 2.26 36.80 16.78
C LEU A 698 3.71 36.47 16.39
N LYS A 699 4.33 37.24 15.47
CA LYS A 699 5.73 37.03 15.09
C LYS A 699 6.68 37.11 16.30
N VAL A 700 6.40 38.01 17.24
CA VAL A 700 7.23 38.28 18.43
C VAL A 700 6.95 37.32 19.60
N ILE A 701 5.78 36.68 19.66
CA ILE A 701 5.45 35.74 20.75
C ILE A 701 6.35 34.49 20.70
N LYS A 702 6.85 34.07 21.87
CA LYS A 702 7.46 32.74 22.05
C LYS A 702 6.39 31.66 21.93
N GLU A 703 6.57 30.75 20.99
CA GLU A 703 5.64 29.68 20.67
C GLU A 703 5.44 28.71 21.85
N ASN A 704 4.19 28.29 22.09
CA ASN A 704 3.89 27.17 22.97
C ASN A 704 3.92 25.86 22.16
N THR A 705 4.91 25.00 22.43
CA THR A 705 5.21 23.80 21.64
C THR A 705 4.28 22.60 21.90
N ASN A 706 3.24 22.74 22.73
CA ASN A 706 2.44 21.61 23.23
C ASN A 706 1.21 21.25 22.38
N LEU A 707 0.97 21.93 21.25
CA LEU A 707 -0.22 21.72 20.41
C LEU A 707 0.01 20.70 19.28
N ASP A 708 1.14 20.77 18.59
CA ASP A 708 1.58 19.81 17.56
C ASP A 708 2.67 18.90 18.12
N VAL A 709 2.25 17.89 18.88
CA VAL A 709 3.16 16.95 19.55
C VAL A 709 2.97 15.53 19.05
N TRP A 710 4.11 14.85 18.85
CA TRP A 710 4.16 13.39 18.80
C TRP A 710 3.64 12.80 20.12
N PRO A 711 2.77 11.79 20.06
CA PRO A 711 2.30 11.07 21.24
C PRO A 711 3.45 10.53 22.10
N LYS A 712 3.24 10.42 23.42
CA LYS A 712 4.27 10.01 24.41
C LYS A 712 4.87 8.64 24.11
N GLU A 713 4.13 7.80 23.40
CA GLU A 713 4.48 6.46 22.95
C GLU A 713 5.76 6.46 22.11
N ILE A 714 6.09 7.58 21.44
CA ILE A 714 7.30 7.70 20.62
C ILE A 714 8.60 7.54 21.43
N TRP A 715 8.57 7.89 22.73
CA TRP A 715 9.72 7.65 23.61
C TRP A 715 10.05 6.16 23.68
N LYS A 716 9.03 5.32 23.83
CA LYS A 716 9.18 3.87 23.98
C LYS A 716 9.47 3.17 22.66
N PHE A 717 8.73 3.50 21.60
CA PHE A 717 8.77 2.71 20.36
C PHE A 717 9.86 3.14 19.37
N PHE A 718 10.38 4.37 19.47
CA PHE A 718 11.38 4.86 18.52
C PHE A 718 12.63 5.39 19.23
N ILE A 719 12.47 6.31 20.18
CA ILE A 719 13.63 7.02 20.73
C ILE A 719 14.48 6.13 21.65
N ASP A 720 13.85 5.35 22.54
CA ASP A 720 14.58 4.48 23.46
C ASP A 720 15.38 3.38 22.74
N PRO A 721 14.81 2.64 21.75
CA PRO A 721 15.59 1.68 20.96
C PRO A 721 16.79 2.30 20.26
N ILE A 722 16.61 3.43 19.55
CA ILE A 722 17.68 4.12 18.81
C ILE A 722 18.76 4.64 19.78
N ARG A 723 18.33 5.14 20.95
CA ARG A 723 19.26 5.60 21.99
C ARG A 723 20.10 4.43 22.52
N GLN A 724 19.47 3.28 22.79
CA GLN A 724 20.14 2.08 23.31
C GLN A 724 21.14 1.52 22.31
N GLU A 725 20.76 1.42 21.03
CA GLU A 725 21.64 1.02 19.93
C GLU A 725 22.93 1.87 19.88
N LYS A 726 22.81 3.17 20.17
CA LYS A 726 23.95 4.11 20.18
C LYS A 726 24.67 4.22 21.51
N ASN A 727 24.31 3.40 22.51
CA ASN A 727 24.87 3.43 23.87
C ASN A 727 24.81 4.81 24.57
N ILE A 728 23.82 5.64 24.24
CA ILE A 728 23.66 6.98 24.80
C ILE A 728 22.78 6.91 26.05
N SER A 729 23.20 7.45 27.19
CA SER A 729 22.33 7.54 28.37
C SER A 729 21.23 8.61 28.22
N TRP A 730 20.15 8.52 29.01
CA TRP A 730 19.12 9.56 29.03
C TRP A 730 19.65 10.94 29.46
N ARG A 731 20.72 10.97 30.28
CA ARG A 731 21.39 12.21 30.69
C ARG A 731 22.15 12.84 29.53
N GLU A 732 22.91 12.04 28.78
CA GLU A 732 23.63 12.48 27.58
C GLU A 732 22.67 12.93 26.49
N LEU A 733 21.57 12.21 26.25
CA LEU A 733 20.53 12.64 25.32
C LEU A 733 19.95 14.01 25.73
N SER A 734 19.63 14.18 27.03
CA SER A 734 19.06 15.42 27.54
C SER A 734 20.03 16.59 27.38
N ALA A 735 21.31 16.38 27.72
CA ALA A 735 22.38 17.37 27.54
C ALA A 735 22.58 17.71 26.05
N GLY A 736 22.61 16.69 25.18
CA GLY A 736 22.79 16.81 23.75
C GLY A 736 21.67 17.53 23.00
N ILE A 737 20.45 17.51 23.54
CA ILE A 737 19.32 18.31 23.04
C ILE A 737 19.10 19.58 23.88
N GLU A 738 20.10 20.00 24.66
CA GLU A 738 20.10 21.18 25.56
C GLU A 738 18.79 21.30 26.36
N THR A 739 18.45 20.24 27.09
CA THR A 739 17.35 20.20 28.07
C THR A 739 17.81 19.54 29.36
N SER A 740 17.35 20.03 30.50
CA SER A 740 17.64 19.37 31.79
C SER A 740 16.95 18.00 31.85
N TYR A 741 17.67 16.99 32.36
CA TYR A 741 17.09 15.67 32.60
C TYR A 741 16.17 15.71 33.82
N CYS A 742 14.87 15.42 33.63
CA CYS A 742 13.85 15.50 34.67
C CYS A 742 13.32 14.12 35.11
N GLY A 743 14.13 13.05 34.94
CA GLY A 743 13.74 11.68 35.32
C GLY A 743 12.51 11.17 34.55
N SER A 744 11.66 10.39 35.23
CA SER A 744 10.47 9.76 34.63
C SER A 744 9.43 10.75 34.09
N THR A 745 9.48 12.01 34.51
CA THR A 745 8.62 13.10 34.02
C THR A 745 8.83 13.37 32.53
N LEU A 746 10.01 13.06 31.99
CA LEU A 746 10.34 13.18 30.57
C LEU A 746 9.36 12.38 29.69
N PHE A 747 8.99 11.18 30.12
CA PHE A 747 8.20 10.21 29.34
C PHE A 747 6.68 10.41 29.48
N LYS A 748 6.24 11.29 30.39
CA LYS A 748 4.80 11.55 30.61
C LYS A 748 4.21 12.44 29.52
N ASN A 749 5.04 13.18 28.78
CA ASN A 749 4.62 14.17 27.80
C ASN A 749 5.04 13.77 26.37
N GLY A 750 4.23 14.18 25.40
CA GLY A 750 4.57 14.10 23.98
C GLY A 750 5.74 15.01 23.58
N ILE A 751 6.18 14.88 22.33
CA ILE A 751 7.35 15.60 21.81
C ILE A 751 6.93 16.57 20.71
N GLY A 752 7.14 17.85 20.93
CA GLY A 752 6.93 18.87 19.88
C GLY A 752 7.94 18.74 18.74
N PHE A 753 7.56 19.15 17.53
CA PHE A 753 8.36 19.04 16.31
C PHE A 753 9.81 19.57 16.44
N LYS A 754 10.00 20.76 17.05
CA LYS A 754 11.34 21.33 17.28
C LYS A 754 12.21 20.45 18.16
N ARG A 755 11.62 19.84 19.20
CA ARG A 755 12.32 18.92 20.09
C ARG A 755 12.63 17.61 19.36
N MET A 756 11.69 17.10 18.57
CA MET A 756 11.92 15.93 17.71
C MET A 756 13.09 16.15 16.76
N LYS A 757 13.18 17.32 16.12
CA LYS A 757 14.30 17.68 15.24
C LYS A 757 15.65 17.68 15.97
N ARG A 758 15.71 18.23 17.19
CA ARG A 758 16.93 18.22 18.02
C ARG A 758 17.33 16.79 18.41
N ILE A 759 16.36 15.97 18.82
CA ILE A 759 16.57 14.54 19.13
C ILE A 759 17.08 13.80 17.88
N ALA A 760 16.46 14.01 16.72
CA ALA A 760 16.85 13.38 15.46
C ALA A 760 18.26 13.77 15.01
N THR A 761 18.64 15.04 15.18
CA THR A 761 20.00 15.52 14.89
C THR A 761 21.01 14.92 15.85
N PHE A 762 20.75 14.95 17.16
CA PHE A 762 21.67 14.45 18.17
C PHE A 762 21.87 12.93 18.06
N LEU A 763 20.78 12.17 17.94
CA LEU A 763 20.84 10.72 17.72
C LEU A 763 21.26 10.35 16.28
N GLN A 764 21.46 11.32 15.38
CA GLN A 764 21.80 11.11 13.96
C GLN A 764 20.95 10.02 13.29
N SER A 765 19.66 9.94 13.60
CA SER A 765 18.77 8.89 13.10
C SER A 765 18.05 9.36 11.82
N PRO A 766 18.21 8.66 10.68
CA PRO A 766 17.44 8.94 9.47
C PRO A 766 15.93 8.81 9.70
N THR A 767 15.50 7.80 10.46
CA THR A 767 14.10 7.56 10.81
C THR A 767 13.49 8.73 11.58
N LEU A 768 14.16 9.19 12.64
CA LEU A 768 13.66 10.34 13.42
C LEU A 768 13.73 11.64 12.61
N LYS A 769 14.67 11.79 11.67
CA LYS A 769 14.70 12.93 10.73
C LYS A 769 13.48 12.93 9.82
N LYS A 770 13.08 11.78 9.28
CA LYS A 770 11.83 11.63 8.48
C LYS A 770 10.60 11.97 9.32
N MET A 771 10.49 11.44 10.54
CA MET A 771 9.39 11.76 11.47
C MET A 771 9.37 13.24 11.85
N ALA A 772 10.53 13.88 12.00
CA ALA A 772 10.66 15.31 12.21
C ALA A 772 10.33 16.14 10.95
N GLN A 773 9.86 15.54 9.86
CA GLN A 773 9.38 16.22 8.65
C GLN A 773 7.98 15.71 8.23
N ALA A 774 7.38 14.83 9.01
CA ALA A 774 6.10 14.19 8.69
C ALA A 774 4.98 15.23 8.46
N GLU A 775 4.16 15.01 7.43
CA GLU A 775 2.93 15.78 7.18
C GLU A 775 1.71 15.14 7.87
N VAL A 776 1.92 14.59 9.08
CA VAL A 776 0.90 13.87 9.87
C VAL A 776 0.66 14.55 11.21
N PHE A 777 -0.60 14.65 11.59
CA PHE A 777 -1.05 15.09 12.90
C PHE A 777 -1.73 13.94 13.65
N TRP A 778 -1.37 13.79 14.92
CA TRP A 778 -1.89 12.78 15.83
C TRP A 778 -3.10 13.29 16.61
N ASP A 779 -4.30 13.02 16.08
CA ASP A 779 -5.56 13.50 16.61
C ASP A 779 -6.15 12.55 17.65
N GLU A 780 -6.60 13.11 18.77
CA GLU A 780 -7.11 12.35 19.91
C GLU A 780 -8.55 11.89 19.65
N ILE A 781 -8.87 10.64 19.94
CA ILE A 781 -10.22 10.08 19.82
C ILE A 781 -11.06 10.55 21.01
N VAL A 782 -12.21 11.17 20.74
CA VAL A 782 -13.15 11.64 21.78
C VAL A 782 -14.32 10.70 22.02
N SER A 783 -14.73 9.93 21.00
CA SER A 783 -15.78 8.92 21.13
C SER A 783 -15.66 7.86 20.03
N ILE A 784 -16.08 6.64 20.38
CA ILE A 784 -16.33 5.53 19.46
C ILE A 784 -17.72 5.01 19.85
N THR A 785 -18.69 5.05 18.93
CA THR A 785 -20.08 4.68 19.21
C THR A 785 -20.59 3.66 18.20
N PRO A 786 -21.14 2.50 18.61
CA PRO A 786 -21.73 1.54 17.69
C PRO A 786 -22.96 2.16 17.00
N LEU A 787 -23.10 1.92 15.69
CA LEU A 787 -24.22 2.43 14.87
C LEU A 787 -25.09 1.31 14.26
N GLY A 788 -24.73 0.03 14.49
CA GLY A 788 -25.45 -1.12 13.94
C GLY A 788 -24.88 -1.60 12.60
N VAL A 789 -25.66 -2.39 11.87
CA VAL A 789 -25.22 -3.05 10.63
C VAL A 789 -25.58 -2.21 9.39
N THR A 790 -24.64 -2.03 8.48
CA THR A 790 -24.86 -1.30 7.22
C THR A 790 -23.95 -1.83 6.11
N ASP A 791 -24.27 -1.49 4.86
CA ASP A 791 -23.39 -1.74 3.71
C ASP A 791 -22.05 -1.02 3.87
N VAL A 792 -20.98 -1.78 3.69
CA VAL A 792 -19.60 -1.33 3.78
C VAL A 792 -18.83 -1.56 2.49
N TYR A 793 -17.79 -0.76 2.31
CA TYR A 793 -17.00 -0.65 1.09
C TYR A 793 -15.54 -0.53 1.45
N ASP A 794 -14.69 -0.89 0.50
CA ASP A 794 -13.25 -0.71 0.62
C ASP A 794 -12.66 -0.33 -0.74
N LEU A 795 -11.47 0.28 -0.71
CA LEU A 795 -10.70 0.62 -1.89
C LEU A 795 -9.26 0.15 -1.76
N THR A 796 -8.60 -0.05 -2.89
CA THR A 796 -7.22 -0.52 -2.94
C THR A 796 -6.33 0.51 -3.59
N VAL A 797 -5.29 0.91 -2.88
CA VAL A 797 -4.19 1.77 -3.31
C VAL A 797 -2.90 0.96 -3.31
N PRO A 798 -2.34 0.61 -4.47
CA PRO A 798 -1.06 -0.09 -4.57
C PRO A 798 0.12 0.73 -4.02
N GLY A 799 1.10 0.03 -3.44
CA GLY A 799 2.36 0.61 -2.97
C GLY A 799 2.29 1.07 -1.51
N THR A 800 1.42 2.03 -1.20
CA THR A 800 1.30 2.61 0.16
C THR A 800 0.27 1.91 1.05
N HIS A 801 -0.69 1.21 0.44
CA HIS A 801 -1.69 0.41 1.14
C HIS A 801 -2.59 1.18 2.12
N ASN A 802 -2.70 2.49 1.96
CA ASN A 802 -3.57 3.35 2.77
C ASN A 802 -4.11 4.52 1.93
N PHE A 803 -5.09 5.25 2.46
CA PHE A 803 -5.67 6.43 1.83
C PHE A 803 -6.26 7.38 2.87
N VAL A 804 -6.67 8.58 2.43
CA VAL A 804 -7.38 9.55 3.26
C VAL A 804 -8.89 9.47 2.98
N ALA A 805 -9.67 9.23 4.03
CA ALA A 805 -11.14 9.29 4.01
C ALA A 805 -11.65 10.17 5.15
N ASN A 806 -12.60 11.08 4.87
CA ASN A 806 -13.11 12.06 5.83
C ASN A 806 -12.02 12.86 6.58
N GLY A 807 -10.86 13.07 5.95
CA GLY A 807 -9.71 13.73 6.58
C GLY A 807 -8.97 12.87 7.62
N ILE A 808 -9.09 11.55 7.57
CA ILE A 808 -8.42 10.58 8.43
C ILE A 808 -7.64 9.57 7.56
N ILE A 809 -6.46 9.15 8.01
CA ILE A 809 -5.63 8.16 7.30
C ILE A 809 -6.08 6.74 7.70
N VAL A 810 -6.43 5.92 6.72
CA VAL A 810 -7.08 4.61 6.85
C VAL A 810 -6.38 3.57 5.96
N GLU A 811 -6.32 2.31 6.38
CA GLU A 811 -5.63 1.21 5.66
C GLU A 811 -6.54 0.48 4.64
N ASN A 812 -5.94 -0.16 3.63
CA ASN A 812 -6.61 -1.04 2.64
C ASN A 812 -6.65 -2.52 3.07
N SER A 813 -7.41 -3.36 2.35
CA SER A 813 -7.41 -4.83 2.50
C SER A 813 -6.20 -5.60 1.92
N VAL A 814 -5.80 -6.69 2.62
CA VAL A 814 -4.62 -7.57 2.36
C VAL A 814 -4.84 -8.70 1.33
N GLU A 815 -6.09 -9.03 0.98
CA GLU A 815 -6.52 -10.22 0.17
C GLU A 815 -5.95 -10.34 -1.27
N GLN A 816 -5.12 -9.40 -1.73
CA GLN A 816 -4.87 -9.23 -3.16
C GLN A 816 -3.92 -10.28 -3.75
N ASP A 817 -2.91 -10.76 -3.02
CA ASP A 817 -1.75 -11.43 -3.62
C ASP A 817 -1.92 -12.93 -3.92
N ALA A 818 -2.91 -13.60 -3.31
CA ALA A 818 -3.23 -15.01 -3.62
C ALA A 818 -3.96 -15.18 -4.96
N ASP A 819 -3.65 -16.25 -5.69
CA ASP A 819 -4.34 -16.62 -6.94
C ASP A 819 -5.54 -17.52 -6.68
N VAL A 820 -5.40 -18.41 -5.70
CA VAL A 820 -6.45 -19.33 -5.23
C VAL A 820 -6.61 -19.21 -3.71
N VAL A 821 -7.85 -19.20 -3.24
CA VAL A 821 -8.19 -19.23 -1.82
C VAL A 821 -9.16 -20.36 -1.55
N LEU A 822 -8.77 -21.26 -0.65
CA LEU A 822 -9.53 -22.41 -0.19
C LEU A 822 -9.91 -22.21 1.28
N PHE A 823 -11.15 -22.56 1.65
CA PHE A 823 -11.57 -22.68 3.04
C PHE A 823 -11.96 -24.10 3.40
N ILE A 824 -11.80 -24.46 4.67
CA ILE A 824 -12.40 -25.68 5.24
C ILE A 824 -13.55 -25.27 6.17
N HIS A 825 -14.72 -25.87 5.94
CA HIS A 825 -15.87 -25.80 6.84
C HIS A 825 -16.34 -27.21 7.18
N ARG A 826 -16.63 -27.46 8.45
CA ARG A 826 -17.09 -28.76 8.96
C ARG A 826 -18.29 -28.55 9.86
N GLU A 827 -19.46 -28.98 9.40
CA GLU A 827 -20.72 -28.73 10.11
C GLU A 827 -20.80 -29.49 11.45
N ASP A 828 -20.25 -30.70 11.47
CA ASP A 828 -20.18 -31.58 12.63
C ASP A 828 -19.37 -31.02 13.81
N ARG A 829 -18.55 -30.00 13.57
CA ARG A 829 -17.83 -29.25 14.62
C ARG A 829 -18.67 -28.16 15.27
N TYR A 830 -19.79 -27.78 14.66
CA TYR A 830 -20.68 -26.74 15.17
C TYR A 830 -22.05 -27.28 15.57
N LYS A 831 -22.42 -28.47 15.09
CA LYS A 831 -23.71 -29.12 15.36
C LYS A 831 -23.49 -30.61 15.63
N GLU A 832 -23.65 -31.02 16.89
CA GLU A 832 -23.39 -32.39 17.35
C GLU A 832 -24.28 -33.45 16.69
N ASN A 833 -25.53 -33.11 16.35
CA ASN A 833 -26.51 -34.01 15.71
C ASN A 833 -26.76 -33.64 14.23
N THR A 834 -25.71 -33.48 13.44
CA THR A 834 -25.83 -33.27 11.97
C THR A 834 -25.83 -34.60 11.22
N GLU A 835 -26.60 -34.69 10.13
CA GLU A 835 -26.56 -35.82 9.18
C GLU A 835 -25.24 -35.84 8.38
N ARG A 836 -24.45 -34.77 8.44
CA ARG A 836 -23.19 -34.59 7.69
C ARG A 836 -21.95 -34.90 8.54
N GLN A 837 -22.02 -35.93 9.38
CA GLN A 837 -20.92 -36.32 10.28
C GLN A 837 -19.68 -36.74 9.47
N GLY A 838 -18.51 -36.16 9.79
CA GLY A 838 -17.27 -36.38 9.06
C GLY A 838 -17.21 -35.71 7.69
N ILE A 839 -18.24 -34.99 7.23
CA ILE A 839 -18.22 -34.30 5.92
C ILE A 839 -17.61 -32.91 6.06
N ALA A 840 -16.55 -32.67 5.29
CA ALA A 840 -15.87 -31.40 5.21
C ALA A 840 -16.11 -30.72 3.86
N ASP A 841 -16.52 -29.47 3.93
CA ASP A 841 -16.70 -28.58 2.81
C ASP A 841 -15.39 -27.87 2.49
N ILE A 842 -14.79 -28.18 1.34
CA ILE A 842 -13.66 -27.42 0.80
C ILE A 842 -14.21 -26.37 -0.17
N ILE A 843 -14.12 -25.11 0.23
CA ILE A 843 -14.72 -23.98 -0.49
C ILE A 843 -13.63 -23.24 -1.25
N VAL A 844 -13.66 -23.33 -2.59
CA VAL A 844 -12.82 -22.52 -3.49
C VAL A 844 -13.45 -21.14 -3.60
N ALA A 845 -13.04 -20.21 -2.73
CA ALA A 845 -13.66 -18.89 -2.61
C ALA A 845 -13.07 -17.84 -3.57
N LYS A 846 -11.83 -18.05 -4.04
CA LYS A 846 -11.16 -17.23 -5.06
C LYS A 846 -10.39 -18.15 -5.99
N HIS A 847 -10.49 -17.91 -7.29
CA HIS A 847 -9.66 -18.54 -8.30
C HIS A 847 -9.49 -17.55 -9.46
N ARG A 848 -8.26 -17.03 -9.67
CA ARG A 848 -8.01 -15.97 -10.68
C ARG A 848 -8.22 -16.42 -12.14
N ASN A 849 -7.97 -17.69 -12.42
CA ASN A 849 -7.91 -18.26 -13.78
C ASN A 849 -8.87 -19.44 -13.98
N GLY A 850 -9.83 -19.63 -13.08
CA GLY A 850 -10.73 -20.78 -13.10
C GLY A 850 -11.98 -20.58 -12.24
N PRO A 851 -12.85 -21.59 -12.14
CA PRO A 851 -14.12 -21.48 -11.43
C PRO A 851 -13.92 -21.44 -9.90
N VAL A 852 -14.88 -20.80 -9.22
CA VAL A 852 -15.07 -20.92 -7.77
C VAL A 852 -16.16 -21.96 -7.49
N GLY A 853 -16.16 -22.54 -6.30
CA GLY A 853 -17.12 -23.60 -6.00
C GLY A 853 -16.90 -24.23 -4.63
N LYS A 854 -17.62 -25.31 -4.38
CA LYS A 854 -17.59 -26.07 -3.14
C LYS A 854 -17.51 -27.55 -3.48
N ILE A 855 -16.61 -28.27 -2.82
CA ILE A 855 -16.51 -29.73 -2.90
C ILE A 855 -16.61 -30.34 -1.51
N GLU A 856 -17.00 -31.60 -1.44
CA GLU A 856 -17.18 -32.34 -0.20
C GLU A 856 -16.11 -33.44 -0.14
N LEU A 857 -15.40 -33.51 0.98
CA LEU A 857 -14.48 -34.59 1.32
C LEU A 857 -14.93 -35.23 2.64
N PHE A 858 -14.59 -36.49 2.84
CA PHE A 858 -14.77 -37.16 4.12
C PHE A 858 -13.52 -37.00 4.98
N PHE A 859 -13.65 -36.51 6.20
CA PHE A 859 -12.58 -36.41 7.18
C PHE A 859 -12.69 -37.55 8.20
N ASP A 860 -11.71 -38.45 8.18
CA ASP A 860 -11.58 -39.52 9.16
C ASP A 860 -10.88 -38.99 10.42
N GLU A 861 -11.62 -38.92 11.53
CA GLU A 861 -11.08 -38.38 12.79
C GLU A 861 -10.05 -39.29 13.46
N THR A 862 -10.18 -40.61 13.29
CA THR A 862 -9.30 -41.60 13.93
C THR A 862 -7.91 -41.61 13.28
N ARG A 863 -7.89 -41.45 11.96
CA ARG A 863 -6.67 -41.45 11.13
C ARG A 863 -6.18 -40.05 10.78
N VAL A 864 -6.99 -39.02 11.03
CA VAL A 864 -6.68 -37.59 10.85
C VAL A 864 -6.36 -37.25 9.38
N THR A 865 -7.14 -37.82 8.44
CA THR A 865 -6.94 -37.75 6.98
C THR A 865 -8.24 -37.46 6.22
N PHE A 866 -8.13 -36.83 5.05
CA PHE A 866 -9.22 -36.57 4.11
C PHE A 866 -9.30 -37.62 3.00
N ARG A 867 -10.52 -37.98 2.58
CA ARG A 867 -10.82 -38.93 1.50
C ARG A 867 -11.85 -38.36 0.53
N ASP A 868 -11.75 -38.77 -0.74
CA ASP A 868 -12.82 -38.52 -1.72
C ASP A 868 -14.09 -39.25 -1.27
N ILE A 869 -15.25 -38.59 -1.44
CA ILE A 869 -16.55 -39.22 -1.25
C ILE A 869 -16.94 -39.85 -2.58
N ASP A 870 -17.02 -41.19 -2.63
CA ASP A 870 -17.60 -41.87 -3.77
C ASP A 870 -19.10 -41.57 -3.82
N LYS A 871 -19.49 -40.58 -4.65
CA LYS A 871 -20.88 -40.44 -5.07
C LYS A 871 -21.19 -41.62 -6.00
N ARG A 872 -21.59 -42.76 -5.42
CA ARG A 872 -22.38 -43.74 -6.17
C ARG A 872 -23.66 -43.01 -6.61
N PHE A 873 -23.70 -42.66 -7.89
CA PHE A 873 -24.89 -42.16 -8.58
C PHE A 873 -25.98 -43.22 -8.57
#